data_AF-E1Z5H4-F1
#
_entry.id   AF-E1Z5H4-F1
#
_cell.length_a   1.000
_cell.length_b   1.000
_cell.length_c   1.000
_cell.angle_alpha   90.00
_cell.angle_beta   90.00
_cell.angle_gamma   90.00
#
_symmetry.space_group_name_H-M   'P 1'
#
loop_
_entity.id
_entity.type
_entity.pdbx_description
1 polymer ?
#
loop_
_entity_poly.entity_id
_entity_poly.type
_entity_poly.pdbx_seq_one_letter_code
_entity_poly.pdbx_strand_id
1 'polypeptide(L)'
;MAAAAAGAAVAATAAAIVAGASPRGTKRPRATAEQQSAQQQRRQEHEAGGKQAAPRSPRRQSSAAAVVGLGWAGQPQEPPPPMRASLHRCYYPAFLKGGERIELGGFAEARLAGEEGPCVVQVMALWGEEPGHMYARLRRFYRPQETPLPALGGPRQLFRSDHTYDRVSLTTVLRKCRVTLPGGAGAAAEPGVGAGEAGGHPSYVCVAQLDHEVMLPSMSSQVQPGQPDSPTLGAEAGQARSWLPVSMQEGRSIAAGDEGGLLLEALHPEATVRGDGASGGCVIGLRCAHTPPASLFEVAIGKLRCRRFLALSRAKLYWMVPQWGASAEQVPVETQLLLLELEGGAGYGLLAPLIDRDAFRTSLRPPRRRAHPAGSLLVRVESGDESVRDNSFSGVLLAAGGTDPFELLDRGVAAACCPLIGLQAMNSAALRTYGLLMRLQRRAELAAARWLKARLEDTSSGRQATVGPIRAVLRFYAQASSHSYRLLSLKANAKFDHIDCGDEAGLSGCTDNFGEVVRELKRRCGVRYVYCWHAMMGYWSGCMPGAPGVAKYKPELMYPRPSPGTLEVDPSMKARREQEGMWVHPAVNGVALAEDPRTLHNDLHTYLHECGVDGVKVDVQSTITMFGYHQGGYAAMGARWHRSLETSVAAHLPGNHQINSMCCAMEDIYNMSHSNIGRVGEDFYPALPASHTAHIANAAFTTLMMGVVAWPDWDMFHSDHGSSHLHAAARAVSGGLVYVSDRVGEHDFALLRRLVLPDGGVLRCRLPGRPTTDCLFRDVSRDKQTVLKVWNLNSVTGVLGLFNGSTWAVRRRNYHTHDARPPTLTAVVRPGDVPYLAPAARYAAWSDKLQELRVMAARDDSWALSVPGGGGHDLLTVSPVLEACLAGSQMGVAPIGLINMLNAGGAVLKAQLTEGGDKGAAATPTLRLELRGCGRFLLYASCRPATVLLDGQPAEGVEWEEQSGAAWFDVPWRGDQESGAASRLAVVRF
;
A
#
# COMPACT_ATOMS: atom_id res chain seq x y z
N MET A 1 46.99 -41.52 0.26
CA MET A 1 47.58 -41.50 1.62
C MET A 1 47.55 -40.13 2.29
N ALA A 2 47.82 -39.00 1.61
CA ALA A 2 47.81 -37.66 2.25
C ALA A 2 46.56 -37.34 3.11
N ALA A 3 45.37 -37.74 2.66
CA ALA A 3 44.11 -37.55 3.42
C ALA A 3 44.07 -38.27 4.78
N ALA A 4 44.88 -39.32 5.01
CA ALA A 4 44.92 -40.03 6.29
C ALA A 4 45.69 -39.27 7.39
N ALA A 5 46.65 -38.41 7.01
CA ALA A 5 47.42 -37.61 7.97
C ALA A 5 46.59 -36.48 8.60
N ALA A 6 45.69 -35.86 7.82
CA ALA A 6 44.87 -34.75 8.29
C ALA A 6 43.86 -35.17 9.38
N GLY A 7 43.31 -36.38 9.31
CA GLY A 7 42.33 -36.88 10.29
C GLY A 7 42.90 -37.06 11.71
N ALA A 8 44.16 -37.46 11.82
CA ALA A 8 44.82 -37.68 13.12
C ALA A 8 45.04 -36.37 13.91
N ALA A 9 45.39 -35.28 13.22
CA ALA A 9 45.65 -33.99 13.86
C ALA A 9 44.39 -33.38 14.50
N VAL A 10 43.22 -33.49 13.86
CA VAL A 10 41.96 -32.93 14.38
C VAL A 10 41.48 -33.67 15.62
N ALA A 11 41.67 -35.00 15.66
CA ALA A 11 41.31 -35.82 16.82
C ALA A 11 42.12 -35.48 18.08
N ALA A 12 43.43 -35.17 17.93
CA ALA A 12 44.29 -34.80 19.04
C ALA A 12 43.89 -33.48 19.71
N THR A 13 43.53 -32.46 18.92
CA THR A 13 43.13 -31.14 19.44
C THR A 13 41.81 -31.18 20.21
N ALA A 14 40.87 -32.03 19.79
CA ALA A 14 39.57 -32.17 20.46
C ALA A 14 39.70 -32.75 21.88
N ALA A 15 40.66 -33.65 22.11
CA ALA A 15 40.90 -34.26 23.43
C ALA A 15 41.47 -33.28 24.46
N ALA A 16 42.23 -32.27 24.03
CA ALA A 16 42.95 -31.34 24.92
C ALA A 16 42.04 -30.29 25.60
N ILE A 17 40.84 -30.04 25.08
CA ILE A 17 39.95 -28.96 25.56
C ILE A 17 38.97 -29.45 26.66
N VAL A 18 38.78 -30.76 26.80
CA VAL A 18 37.79 -31.35 27.73
C VAL A 18 38.37 -31.62 29.14
N ALA A 19 39.70 -31.55 29.32
CA ALA A 19 40.36 -31.88 30.58
C ALA A 19 41.30 -30.76 31.07
N GLY A 20 40.84 -29.93 32.02
CA GLY A 20 41.66 -28.85 32.59
C GLY A 20 40.95 -27.99 33.64
N ALA A 21 40.84 -28.49 34.88
CA ALA A 21 40.29 -27.71 36.00
C ALA A 21 41.35 -26.81 36.68
N SER A 22 40.90 -25.71 37.30
CA SER A 22 41.76 -24.76 38.03
C SER A 22 42.34 -25.36 39.33
N PRO A 23 43.53 -24.92 39.78
CA PRO A 23 43.53 -24.16 41.05
C PRO A 23 44.61 -23.04 41.19
N ARG A 24 44.26 -21.99 41.97
CA ARG A 24 45.07 -21.20 42.96
C ARG A 24 46.49 -20.68 42.58
N GLY A 25 46.94 -19.47 42.97
CA GLY A 25 46.36 -18.37 43.75
C GLY A 25 47.41 -17.57 44.58
N THR A 26 47.00 -16.46 45.23
CA THR A 26 47.77 -15.60 46.19
C THR A 26 48.86 -14.68 45.57
N LYS A 27 49.23 -13.47 46.06
CA LYS A 27 48.88 -12.53 47.19
C LYS A 27 49.17 -11.08 46.65
N ARG A 28 48.52 -9.94 46.94
CA ARG A 28 48.06 -9.21 48.16
C ARG A 28 49.17 -8.74 49.14
N PRO A 29 49.20 -7.45 49.54
CA PRO A 29 48.40 -6.88 50.67
C PRO A 29 47.20 -5.98 50.21
N ARG A 30 46.16 -5.57 50.98
CA ARG A 30 45.86 -5.26 52.42
C ARG A 30 46.41 -3.90 52.90
N ALA A 31 45.72 -3.04 53.67
CA ALA A 31 44.33 -2.93 54.20
C ALA A 31 44.07 -1.42 54.55
N THR A 32 42.96 -0.88 55.07
CA THR A 32 41.64 -1.28 55.64
C THR A 32 40.47 -0.78 54.75
N ALA A 33 39.14 -0.89 55.01
CA ALA A 33 38.25 -1.37 56.09
C ALA A 33 37.70 -0.35 57.13
N GLU A 34 36.58 0.33 56.81
CA GLU A 34 35.47 0.62 57.75
C GLU A 34 34.14 1.04 57.05
N GLN A 35 33.01 0.80 57.72
CA GLN A 35 31.64 1.37 57.61
C GLN A 35 31.17 1.92 56.24
N GLN A 36 30.19 1.34 55.53
CA GLN A 36 28.78 1.11 55.92
C GLN A 36 28.00 2.32 56.50
N SER A 37 28.29 3.56 56.08
CA SER A 37 27.36 4.71 56.31
C SER A 37 27.54 5.84 55.29
N ALA A 38 26.84 5.82 54.14
CA ALA A 38 27.05 6.85 53.10
C ALA A 38 25.90 7.14 52.09
N GLN A 39 24.70 6.54 52.18
CA GLN A 39 23.65 6.77 51.14
C GLN A 39 22.20 6.92 51.62
N GLN A 40 21.98 7.19 52.92
CA GLN A 40 20.63 7.44 53.47
C GLN A 40 20.45 8.85 54.08
N GLN A 41 21.45 9.73 53.91
CA GLN A 41 21.52 11.03 54.60
C GLN A 41 21.87 12.20 53.65
N ARG A 42 21.21 12.24 52.48
CA ARG A 42 21.15 13.41 51.56
C ARG A 42 19.73 13.57 50.98
N ARG A 43 18.73 13.58 51.87
CA ARG A 43 17.31 13.79 51.54
C ARG A 43 16.55 14.64 52.57
N GLN A 44 17.29 15.29 53.46
CA GLN A 44 16.88 16.42 54.28
C GLN A 44 17.88 17.56 53.99
N GLU A 45 17.55 18.80 54.40
CA GLU A 45 18.28 20.02 54.03
C GLU A 45 18.21 20.39 52.53
N HIS A 46 17.01 20.78 52.05
CA HIS A 46 16.86 21.92 51.14
C HIS A 46 15.41 22.47 51.04
N GLU A 47 14.73 22.64 52.18
CA GLU A 47 13.57 23.55 52.27
C GLU A 47 13.97 24.81 53.05
N ALA A 48 14.14 25.94 52.35
CA ALA A 48 14.46 27.24 52.97
C ALA A 48 14.00 28.43 52.10
N GLY A 49 12.75 28.88 52.30
CA GLY A 49 12.23 30.16 51.80
C GLY A 49 11.68 30.18 50.36
N GLY A 50 10.55 30.83 50.06
CA GLY A 50 9.52 31.31 50.99
C GLY A 50 8.56 32.38 50.45
N LYS A 51 7.25 32.08 50.46
CA LYS A 51 6.09 33.00 50.28
C LYS A 51 5.92 33.53 48.83
N GLN A 52 4.74 33.96 48.37
CA GLN A 52 3.47 34.31 49.05
C GLN A 52 2.25 33.51 48.54
N ALA A 53 1.12 33.60 49.26
CA ALA A 53 -0.22 33.11 48.89
C ALA A 53 -1.12 34.32 48.48
N ALA A 54 -2.42 34.26 48.16
CA ALA A 54 -3.52 33.31 48.46
C ALA A 54 -4.68 33.56 47.44
N PRO A 55 -5.91 32.97 47.53
CA PRO A 55 -6.43 32.01 48.51
C PRO A 55 -7.05 30.73 47.92
N ARG A 56 -7.46 29.81 48.80
CA ARG A 56 -8.27 28.62 48.50
C ARG A 56 -9.61 28.69 49.23
N SER A 57 -10.67 28.16 48.63
CA SER A 57 -11.90 27.72 49.31
C SER A 57 -11.89 26.18 49.51
N PRO A 58 -12.80 25.59 50.31
CA PRO A 58 -12.40 24.47 51.19
C PRO A 58 -12.61 23.05 50.64
N ARG A 59 -11.87 22.10 51.24
CA ARG A 59 -12.12 20.66 51.14
C ARG A 59 -13.50 20.30 51.73
N ARG A 60 -14.33 19.58 50.98
CA ARG A 60 -15.13 18.47 51.54
C ARG A 60 -14.25 17.21 51.43
N GLN A 61 -13.93 16.53 52.53
CA GLN A 61 -14.78 15.57 53.25
C GLN A 61 -15.26 14.43 52.34
N SER A 62 -14.77 13.22 52.64
CA SER A 62 -15.12 11.99 51.96
C SER A 62 -16.54 11.54 52.32
N SER A 63 -17.47 11.66 51.38
CA SER A 63 -18.70 10.88 51.41
C SER A 63 -18.34 9.41 51.20
N ALA A 64 -18.71 8.54 52.14
CA ALA A 64 -18.58 7.10 51.93
C ALA A 64 -19.42 6.66 50.72
N ALA A 65 -18.82 5.93 49.79
CA ALA A 65 -19.54 5.40 48.64
C ALA A 65 -20.58 4.37 49.10
N ALA A 66 -21.86 4.69 48.95
CA ALA A 66 -22.95 3.78 49.27
C ALA A 66 -22.90 2.57 48.32
N VAL A 67 -22.77 1.36 48.87
CA VAL A 67 -22.62 0.13 48.09
C VAL A 67 -23.98 -0.30 47.55
N VAL A 68 -24.23 -0.01 46.28
CA VAL A 68 -25.45 -0.45 45.57
C VAL A 68 -25.24 -1.88 45.04
N GLY A 69 -26.14 -2.80 45.39
CA GLY A 69 -26.12 -4.17 44.89
C GLY A 69 -26.80 -4.29 43.53
N LEU A 70 -26.15 -4.96 42.57
CA LEU A 70 -26.77 -5.34 41.29
C LEU A 70 -27.64 -6.58 41.48
N GLY A 71 -28.96 -6.41 41.34
CA GLY A 71 -29.93 -7.51 41.29
C GLY A 71 -30.25 -7.92 39.85
N TRP A 72 -30.29 -9.22 39.58
CA TRP A 72 -30.74 -9.76 38.30
C TRP A 72 -32.27 -9.65 38.16
N ALA A 73 -32.77 -9.27 36.97
CA ALA A 73 -34.19 -9.21 36.67
C ALA A 73 -34.46 -9.62 35.20
N GLY A 74 -35.45 -10.49 34.98
CA GLY A 74 -35.92 -10.91 33.66
C GLY A 74 -35.51 -12.34 33.24
N GLN A 75 -36.44 -13.05 32.60
CA GLN A 75 -36.18 -14.26 31.82
C GLN A 75 -35.62 -13.88 30.42
N PRO A 76 -34.91 -14.77 29.71
CA PRO A 76 -34.08 -14.40 28.56
C PRO A 76 -34.83 -14.51 27.21
N GLN A 77 -35.90 -13.73 27.00
CA GLN A 77 -36.58 -13.65 25.70
C GLN A 77 -37.05 -12.23 25.38
N GLU A 78 -36.25 -11.48 24.61
CA GLU A 78 -36.66 -10.39 23.69
C GLU A 78 -35.41 -9.86 22.94
N PRO A 79 -35.50 -9.52 21.64
CA PRO A 79 -34.42 -8.86 20.92
C PRO A 79 -34.30 -7.37 21.33
N PRO A 80 -33.09 -6.78 21.32
CA PRO A 80 -32.92 -5.37 21.67
C PRO A 80 -33.52 -4.43 20.60
N PRO A 81 -34.05 -3.26 20.99
CA PRO A 81 -34.51 -2.25 20.04
C PRO A 81 -33.36 -1.71 19.17
N PRO A 82 -33.65 -1.20 17.95
CA PRO A 82 -32.62 -0.69 17.03
C PRO A 82 -31.89 0.52 17.61
N MET A 83 -30.57 0.59 17.40
CA MET A 83 -29.73 1.65 17.96
C MET A 83 -30.17 3.04 17.45
N ARG A 84 -30.60 3.91 18.37
CA ARG A 84 -30.79 5.35 18.13
C ARG A 84 -29.91 6.15 19.08
N ALA A 85 -29.42 7.28 18.57
CA ALA A 85 -28.47 8.20 19.21
C ALA A 85 -27.05 7.65 19.48
N SER A 86 -26.05 8.49 19.21
CA SER A 86 -24.63 8.19 19.38
C SER A 86 -24.13 8.67 20.75
N LEU A 87 -23.69 7.74 21.61
CA LEU A 87 -22.81 8.02 22.74
C LEU A 87 -21.52 7.20 22.62
N HIS A 88 -20.42 7.76 23.12
CA HIS A 88 -19.06 7.36 22.74
C HIS A 88 -18.74 5.87 22.97
N ARG A 89 -18.16 5.22 21.95
CA ARG A 89 -17.46 3.92 22.10
C ARG A 89 -16.17 4.12 22.92
N CYS A 90 -16.28 4.16 24.24
CA CYS A 90 -15.13 4.18 25.14
C CYS A 90 -14.65 2.75 25.44
N TYR A 91 -13.39 2.46 25.10
CA TYR A 91 -12.77 1.17 25.37
C TYR A 91 -12.17 1.14 26.78
N TYR A 92 -12.62 0.21 27.63
CA TYR A 92 -12.09 0.01 28.98
C TYR A 92 -11.53 -1.42 29.14
N PRO A 93 -10.21 -1.59 29.36
CA PRO A 93 -9.63 -2.88 29.71
C PRO A 93 -9.82 -3.14 31.21
N ALA A 94 -10.66 -4.12 31.56
CA ALA A 94 -10.87 -4.56 32.94
C ALA A 94 -10.44 -6.04 33.10
N PHE A 95 -9.60 -6.30 34.11
CA PHE A 95 -9.37 -7.64 34.63
C PHE A 95 -10.25 -7.85 35.86
N LEU A 96 -10.68 -9.09 36.11
CA LEU A 96 -11.49 -9.44 37.26
C LEU A 96 -11.02 -10.77 37.86
N LYS A 97 -10.91 -10.79 39.19
CA LYS A 97 -11.07 -11.99 40.02
C LYS A 97 -12.44 -11.91 40.71
N GLY A 98 -13.07 -13.07 40.93
CA GLY A 98 -14.45 -13.15 41.42
C GLY A 98 -14.68 -12.32 42.68
N GLY A 99 -15.62 -11.36 42.61
CA GLY A 99 -16.02 -10.49 43.73
C GLY A 99 -15.43 -9.08 43.77
N GLU A 100 -14.47 -8.74 42.91
CA GLU A 100 -13.87 -7.39 42.80
C GLU A 100 -14.84 -6.34 42.20
N ARG A 101 -14.57 -5.05 42.43
CA ARG A 101 -15.34 -3.91 41.90
C ARG A 101 -14.73 -3.42 40.58
N ILE A 102 -15.56 -3.02 39.62
CA ILE A 102 -15.14 -2.24 38.44
C ILE A 102 -15.53 -0.79 38.65
N GLU A 103 -14.60 0.14 38.49
CA GLU A 103 -14.88 1.58 38.40
C GLU A 103 -15.07 1.98 36.92
N LEU A 104 -16.30 2.35 36.56
CA LEU A 104 -16.67 2.78 35.22
C LEU A 104 -16.48 4.30 35.10
N GLY A 105 -15.32 4.70 34.57
CA GLY A 105 -14.99 6.09 34.25
C GLY A 105 -14.89 7.06 35.43
N GLY A 106 -14.95 6.57 36.68
CA GLY A 106 -14.98 7.40 37.89
C GLY A 106 -16.37 7.92 38.28
N PHE A 107 -17.45 7.40 37.68
CA PHE A 107 -18.83 7.85 37.95
C PHE A 107 -19.85 6.73 38.18
N ALA A 108 -19.49 5.46 38.03
CA ALA A 108 -20.31 4.33 38.48
C ALA A 108 -19.43 3.14 38.93
N GLU A 109 -19.89 2.37 39.93
CA GLU A 109 -19.30 1.07 40.28
C GLU A 109 -20.16 -0.08 39.75
N ALA A 110 -19.53 -1.20 39.38
CA ALA A 110 -20.20 -2.46 39.03
C ALA A 110 -19.58 -3.66 39.75
N ARG A 111 -20.42 -4.63 40.14
CA ARG A 111 -20.00 -5.86 40.82
C ARG A 111 -20.84 -7.06 40.36
N LEU A 112 -20.21 -8.07 39.79
CA LEU A 112 -20.88 -9.32 39.39
C LEU A 112 -21.22 -10.15 40.63
N ALA A 113 -22.51 -10.51 40.78
CA ALA A 113 -23.02 -11.25 41.93
C ALA A 113 -23.50 -12.64 41.51
N GLY A 114 -23.06 -13.67 42.25
CA GLY A 114 -23.54 -15.05 42.13
C GLY A 114 -22.63 -16.05 41.39
N GLU A 115 -21.34 -15.74 41.16
CA GLU A 115 -20.44 -16.65 40.44
C GLU A 115 -19.08 -16.87 41.13
N GLU A 116 -18.74 -18.15 41.35
CA GLU A 116 -17.46 -18.60 41.89
C GLU A 116 -16.49 -18.96 40.76
N GLY A 117 -15.70 -17.99 40.29
CA GLY A 117 -14.62 -18.26 39.35
C GLY A 117 -13.94 -17.01 38.77
N PRO A 118 -12.68 -17.12 38.29
CA PRO A 118 -12.04 -16.06 37.52
C PRO A 118 -12.60 -16.01 36.09
N CYS A 119 -13.04 -14.84 35.64
CA CYS A 119 -13.38 -14.61 34.25
C CYS A 119 -13.03 -13.18 33.85
N VAL A 120 -12.61 -12.97 32.61
CA VAL A 120 -12.37 -11.62 32.08
C VAL A 120 -13.64 -11.11 31.44
N VAL A 121 -13.98 -9.84 31.67
CA VAL A 121 -15.19 -9.21 31.13
C VAL A 121 -14.83 -7.85 30.53
N GLN A 122 -15.08 -7.71 29.23
CA GLN A 122 -14.87 -6.49 28.46
C GLN A 122 -16.21 -5.76 28.31
N VAL A 123 -16.26 -4.47 28.66
CA VAL A 123 -17.39 -3.61 28.32
C VAL A 123 -17.26 -3.22 26.85
N MET A 124 -18.23 -3.63 26.03
CA MET A 124 -18.26 -3.39 24.58
C MET A 124 -19.03 -2.12 24.21
N ALA A 125 -20.04 -1.75 25.01
CA ALA A 125 -20.83 -0.54 24.86
C ALA A 125 -21.53 -0.20 26.19
N LEU A 126 -21.81 1.08 26.39
CA LEU A 126 -22.67 1.62 27.45
C LEU A 126 -23.72 2.54 26.80
N TRP A 127 -24.96 2.49 27.29
CA TRP A 127 -26.01 3.44 26.92
C TRP A 127 -26.97 3.66 28.09
N GLY A 128 -27.64 4.81 28.12
CA GLY A 128 -28.73 5.10 29.05
C GLY A 128 -30.03 5.34 28.29
N GLU A 129 -31.13 4.85 28.84
CA GLU A 129 -32.49 5.12 28.32
C GLU A 129 -33.19 6.23 29.13
N GLU A 130 -32.86 6.38 30.42
CA GLU A 130 -33.49 7.35 31.33
C GLU A 130 -32.46 7.97 32.32
N PRO A 131 -32.72 9.18 32.86
CA PRO A 131 -31.99 9.71 34.01
C PRO A 131 -32.18 8.77 35.22
N GLY A 132 -31.12 8.07 35.61
CA GLY A 132 -31.17 7.02 36.63
C GLY A 132 -30.75 5.63 36.13
N HIS A 133 -30.70 5.39 34.83
CA HIS A 133 -30.56 4.03 34.28
C HIS A 133 -29.53 3.93 33.15
N MET A 134 -28.54 3.04 33.33
CA MET A 134 -27.63 2.61 32.26
C MET A 134 -27.65 1.08 32.05
N TYR A 135 -27.29 0.69 30.84
CA TYR A 135 -27.04 -0.68 30.42
C TYR A 135 -25.63 -0.82 29.88
N ALA A 136 -25.06 -2.03 30.01
CA ALA A 136 -23.74 -2.38 29.50
C ALA A 136 -23.81 -3.63 28.63
N ARG A 137 -23.29 -3.56 27.40
CA ARG A 137 -23.01 -4.77 26.60
C ARG A 137 -21.68 -5.33 27.07
N LEU A 138 -21.71 -6.54 27.63
CA LEU A 138 -20.51 -7.22 28.15
C LEU A 138 -20.09 -8.35 27.19
N ARG A 139 -18.78 -8.55 27.03
CA ARG A 139 -18.17 -9.71 26.36
C ARG A 139 -17.33 -10.47 27.39
N ARG A 140 -17.58 -11.77 27.53
CA ARG A 140 -16.95 -12.62 28.56
C ARG A 140 -15.92 -13.56 27.96
N PHE A 141 -14.86 -13.84 28.72
CA PHE A 141 -13.83 -14.82 28.39
C PHE A 141 -13.64 -15.77 29.58
N TYR A 142 -13.70 -17.08 29.31
CA TYR A 142 -13.42 -18.17 30.25
C TYR A 142 -12.04 -18.79 29.96
N ARG A 143 -11.45 -19.44 30.97
CA ARG A 143 -10.24 -20.27 30.81
C ARG A 143 -10.61 -21.75 30.85
N PRO A 144 -10.52 -22.52 29.75
CA PRO A 144 -10.89 -23.94 29.73
C PRO A 144 -10.05 -24.88 30.62
N GLN A 145 -9.04 -24.37 31.31
CA GLN A 145 -8.07 -25.14 32.13
C GLN A 145 -8.31 -24.95 33.64
N GLU A 146 -9.27 -24.11 34.04
CA GLU A 146 -9.53 -23.73 35.45
C GLU A 146 -10.97 -24.07 35.88
N THR A 147 -11.70 -24.90 35.12
CA THR A 147 -13.10 -25.25 35.40
C THR A 147 -13.34 -26.75 35.17
N PRO A 148 -13.50 -27.56 36.24
CA PRO A 148 -13.87 -28.96 36.10
C PRO A 148 -15.36 -29.09 35.74
N LEU A 149 -15.67 -29.68 34.57
CA LEU A 149 -17.04 -29.98 34.17
C LEU A 149 -17.54 -31.23 34.91
N PRO A 150 -18.71 -31.19 35.58
CA PRO A 150 -19.32 -32.39 36.15
C PRO A 150 -19.84 -33.32 35.04
N ALA A 151 -19.80 -34.63 35.29
CA ALA A 151 -20.17 -35.63 34.30
C ALA A 151 -21.69 -35.67 34.05
N LEU A 152 -22.11 -35.29 32.84
CA LEU A 152 -23.46 -35.48 32.31
C LEU A 152 -23.36 -36.18 30.94
N GLY A 153 -24.25 -37.15 30.69
CA GLY A 153 -24.05 -38.19 29.69
C GLY A 153 -24.68 -37.93 28.31
N GLY A 154 -24.10 -38.57 27.28
CA GLY A 154 -24.72 -38.71 25.95
C GLY A 154 -24.20 -37.72 24.89
N PRO A 155 -23.59 -38.16 23.78
CA PRO A 155 -23.00 -37.27 22.76
C PRO A 155 -23.96 -36.40 21.93
N ARG A 156 -25.24 -36.25 22.30
CA ARG A 156 -26.30 -35.72 21.41
C ARG A 156 -27.23 -34.64 21.98
N GLN A 157 -27.00 -34.12 23.19
CA GLN A 157 -27.85 -33.06 23.78
C GLN A 157 -27.25 -31.64 23.78
N LEU A 158 -26.06 -31.44 23.18
CA LEU A 158 -25.34 -30.15 23.18
C LEU A 158 -25.50 -29.29 21.92
N PHE A 159 -26.40 -29.66 20.99
CA PHE A 159 -26.52 -29.03 19.67
C PHE A 159 -27.97 -28.62 19.31
N ARG A 160 -28.61 -27.85 20.20
CA ARG A 160 -29.76 -27.00 19.87
C ARG A 160 -29.65 -25.65 20.59
N SER A 161 -29.11 -24.68 19.89
CA SER A 161 -29.27 -23.25 20.14
C SER A 161 -29.19 -22.55 18.80
N ASP A 162 -30.23 -21.85 18.40
CA ASP A 162 -30.26 -21.11 17.15
C ASP A 162 -29.39 -19.84 17.23
N HIS A 163 -29.10 -19.25 16.06
CA HIS A 163 -28.14 -18.16 15.79
C HIS A 163 -26.66 -18.59 15.64
N THR A 164 -25.99 -17.97 14.66
CA THR A 164 -24.70 -18.37 14.05
C THR A 164 -23.54 -17.41 14.36
N TYR A 165 -22.30 -17.84 14.04
CA TYR A 165 -21.01 -17.20 14.35
C TYR A 165 -20.66 -17.20 15.87
N ASP A 166 -19.53 -17.75 16.35
CA ASP A 166 -18.36 -18.36 15.70
C ASP A 166 -17.81 -19.53 16.56
N ARG A 167 -17.10 -20.47 15.92
CA ARG A 167 -16.16 -21.39 16.60
C ARG A 167 -14.81 -20.65 16.77
N VAL A 168 -14.19 -20.58 17.95
CA VAL A 168 -14.08 -21.62 18.99
C VAL A 168 -14.45 -21.09 20.39
N SER A 169 -15.47 -21.67 21.01
CA SER A 169 -15.74 -21.63 22.47
C SER A 169 -15.79 -20.23 23.12
N LEU A 170 -16.30 -19.22 22.43
CA LEU A 170 -16.55 -17.88 22.99
C LEU A 170 -18.06 -17.67 23.24
N THR A 171 -18.53 -18.08 24.43
CA THR A 171 -19.90 -17.82 24.89
C THR A 171 -20.14 -16.32 25.10
N THR A 172 -20.59 -15.64 24.03
CA THR A 172 -21.02 -14.23 24.08
C THR A 172 -22.41 -14.15 24.71
N VAL A 173 -22.47 -14.28 26.03
CA VAL A 173 -23.72 -14.21 26.79
C VAL A 173 -24.19 -12.76 26.87
N LEU A 174 -25.07 -12.36 25.94
CA LEU A 174 -25.83 -11.12 26.02
C LEU A 174 -26.78 -11.20 27.23
N ARG A 175 -26.63 -10.30 28.22
CA ARG A 175 -27.60 -10.12 29.31
C ARG A 175 -27.88 -8.63 29.55
N LYS A 176 -29.13 -8.33 29.88
CA LYS A 176 -29.58 -7.00 30.33
C LYS A 176 -29.20 -6.86 31.82
N CYS A 177 -28.33 -5.91 32.13
CA CYS A 177 -27.96 -5.55 33.50
C CYS A 177 -28.45 -4.14 33.80
N ARG A 178 -29.23 -3.96 34.86
CA ARG A 178 -29.74 -2.64 35.29
C ARG A 178 -28.71 -1.94 36.19
N VAL A 179 -28.08 -0.88 35.69
CA VAL A 179 -27.25 0.00 36.50
C VAL A 179 -28.12 1.17 36.99
N THR A 180 -28.37 1.24 38.29
CA THR A 180 -29.12 2.34 38.93
C THR A 180 -28.15 3.44 39.37
N LEU A 181 -28.31 4.65 38.82
CA LEU A 181 -27.56 5.83 39.22
C LEU A 181 -28.20 6.51 40.46
N PRO A 182 -27.48 7.38 41.19
CA PRO A 182 -28.02 8.07 42.37
C PRO A 182 -29.07 9.14 42.04
N GLY A 183 -30.33 8.73 41.88
CA GLY A 183 -31.50 9.60 41.77
C GLY A 183 -32.01 9.81 40.32
N GLY A 184 -33.31 9.57 40.13
CA GLY A 184 -34.01 9.73 38.86
C GLY A 184 -35.26 8.84 38.80
N ALA A 185 -36.38 9.37 38.32
CA ALA A 185 -37.66 8.65 38.23
C ALA A 185 -38.63 9.30 37.22
N GLY A 186 -39.26 8.50 36.34
CA GLY A 186 -40.55 8.85 35.74
C GLY A 186 -40.77 8.59 34.23
N ALA A 187 -41.55 7.54 33.94
CA ALA A 187 -42.64 7.48 32.94
C ALA A 187 -42.36 7.54 31.40
N ALA A 188 -42.08 6.36 30.83
CA ALA A 188 -42.92 5.61 29.84
C ALA A 188 -43.76 6.32 28.73
N ALA A 189 -43.60 5.85 27.48
CA ALA A 189 -44.68 5.69 26.46
C ALA A 189 -44.25 4.80 25.25
N GLU A 190 -45.20 4.12 24.59
CA GLU A 190 -45.11 3.37 23.31
C GLU A 190 -46.26 3.86 22.36
N PRO A 191 -46.42 3.47 21.05
CA PRO A 191 -46.03 2.25 20.29
C PRO A 191 -45.22 2.58 18.99
N GLY A 192 -45.01 1.75 17.94
CA GLY A 192 -45.26 0.33 17.63
C GLY A 192 -45.72 0.07 16.16
N VAL A 193 -45.72 -1.19 15.69
CA VAL A 193 -46.11 -1.72 14.32
C VAL A 193 -45.17 -1.32 13.15
N GLY A 194 -44.78 -2.20 12.21
CA GLY A 194 -44.91 -3.68 12.10
C GLY A 194 -44.56 -4.26 10.71
N ALA A 195 -44.35 -5.59 10.65
CA ALA A 195 -44.24 -6.50 9.47
C ALA A 195 -43.05 -6.40 8.47
N GLY A 196 -42.62 -7.56 7.93
CA GLY A 196 -41.72 -7.69 6.77
C GLY A 196 -40.65 -8.80 6.87
N GLU A 197 -40.96 -10.04 6.47
CA GLU A 197 -39.98 -11.15 6.43
C GLU A 197 -39.34 -11.33 5.04
N ALA A 198 -37.99 -11.36 4.99
CA ALA A 198 -37.16 -11.99 3.96
C ALA A 198 -35.71 -12.11 4.48
N GLY A 199 -34.90 -13.09 4.07
CA GLY A 199 -35.20 -14.18 3.14
C GLY A 199 -33.97 -14.86 2.52
N GLY A 200 -32.91 -15.12 3.31
CA GLY A 200 -31.70 -15.83 2.86
C GLY A 200 -30.49 -14.92 2.58
N HIS A 201 -29.30 -15.34 3.04
CA HIS A 201 -28.01 -14.70 2.78
C HIS A 201 -27.07 -15.70 2.07
N PRO A 202 -26.48 -15.35 0.92
CA PRO A 202 -25.37 -16.08 0.31
C PRO A 202 -23.99 -15.48 0.66
N SER A 203 -22.93 -16.18 0.26
CA SER A 203 -21.54 -15.90 0.64
C SER A 203 -20.85 -14.78 -0.16
N TYR A 204 -19.65 -14.39 0.31
CA TYR A 204 -18.89 -13.24 -0.17
C TYR A 204 -18.31 -13.42 -1.58
N VAL A 205 -18.48 -12.38 -2.40
CA VAL A 205 -17.83 -12.23 -3.71
C VAL A 205 -17.28 -10.81 -3.82
N CYS A 206 -15.99 -10.66 -4.15
CA CYS A 206 -15.42 -9.37 -4.54
C CYS A 206 -15.46 -9.28 -6.07
N VAL A 207 -16.03 -8.20 -6.60
CA VAL A 207 -16.13 -7.96 -8.05
C VAL A 207 -15.17 -6.84 -8.44
N ALA A 208 -14.25 -7.15 -9.34
CA ALA A 208 -13.36 -6.17 -9.97
C ALA A 208 -13.33 -6.44 -11.48
N GLN A 209 -13.64 -5.43 -12.28
CA GLN A 209 -13.64 -5.50 -13.74
C GLN A 209 -12.44 -4.73 -14.31
N LEU A 210 -11.78 -5.34 -15.29
CA LEU A 210 -10.70 -4.73 -16.06
C LEU A 210 -11.22 -4.43 -17.47
N ASP A 211 -11.34 -3.15 -17.79
CA ASP A 211 -11.67 -2.70 -19.15
C ASP A 211 -10.48 -2.95 -20.09
N HIS A 212 -10.54 -4.06 -20.81
CA HIS A 212 -9.62 -4.43 -21.89
C HIS A 212 -9.92 -3.66 -23.17
N GLU A 213 -9.63 -2.36 -23.14
CA GLU A 213 -9.32 -1.56 -24.34
C GLU A 213 -7.95 -0.90 -24.20
N VAL A 214 -6.92 -1.75 -24.20
CA VAL A 214 -5.55 -1.32 -24.56
C VAL A 214 -5.13 -2.14 -25.78
N MET A 215 -5.53 -1.67 -26.97
CA MET A 215 -4.92 -2.05 -28.23
C MET A 215 -3.45 -1.58 -28.24
N LEU A 216 -2.56 -2.36 -27.62
CA LEU A 216 -1.13 -2.25 -27.89
C LEU A 216 -0.91 -2.75 -29.33
N PRO A 217 -0.34 -1.94 -30.24
CA PRO A 217 -0.04 -2.41 -31.58
C PRO A 217 0.99 -3.53 -31.51
N SER A 218 0.69 -4.66 -32.14
CA SER A 218 1.56 -5.84 -32.15
C SER A 218 2.86 -5.53 -32.88
N MET A 219 3.94 -5.27 -32.13
CA MET A 219 5.31 -5.12 -32.63
C MET A 219 5.89 -6.49 -33.04
N SER A 220 5.24 -7.13 -34.02
CA SER A 220 5.54 -8.47 -34.52
C SER A 220 5.29 -8.57 -36.03
N SER A 221 5.76 -7.59 -36.80
CA SER A 221 5.87 -7.68 -38.26
C SER A 221 7.35 -7.75 -38.66
N GLN A 222 7.70 -8.76 -39.46
CA GLN A 222 9.02 -8.82 -40.10
C GLN A 222 9.03 -7.78 -41.22
N VAL A 223 9.84 -6.73 -41.07
CA VAL A 223 9.95 -5.66 -42.06
C VAL A 223 10.70 -6.18 -43.30
N GLN A 224 9.98 -6.37 -44.40
CA GLN A 224 10.58 -6.32 -45.73
C GLN A 224 10.71 -4.84 -46.18
N PRO A 225 11.83 -4.43 -46.79
CA PRO A 225 12.06 -3.02 -47.15
C PRO A 225 11.38 -2.65 -48.47
N GLY A 226 10.42 -1.70 -48.45
CA GLY A 226 9.66 -1.34 -49.67
C GLY A 226 8.76 -0.10 -49.60
N GLN A 227 9.37 1.09 -49.48
CA GLN A 227 8.75 2.42 -49.70
C GLN A 227 7.62 2.89 -48.75
N PRO A 228 7.31 4.21 -48.71
CA PRO A 228 6.47 4.81 -47.67
C PRO A 228 5.06 5.18 -48.16
N ASP A 229 4.10 5.23 -47.23
CA ASP A 229 3.58 6.53 -46.78
C ASP A 229 2.76 6.37 -45.49
N SER A 230 3.07 7.19 -44.49
CA SER A 230 2.32 7.34 -43.25
C SER A 230 2.58 8.77 -42.76
N PRO A 231 1.57 9.49 -42.25
CA PRO A 231 1.72 10.90 -41.92
C PRO A 231 2.71 11.07 -40.77
N THR A 232 3.94 11.45 -41.10
CA THR A 232 4.92 11.91 -40.12
C THR A 232 4.33 13.10 -39.38
N LEU A 233 4.27 13.00 -38.05
CA LEU A 233 4.12 14.18 -37.20
C LEU A 233 5.18 15.21 -37.64
N GLY A 234 4.72 16.37 -38.08
CA GLY A 234 5.59 17.40 -38.62
C GLY A 234 6.62 17.81 -37.58
N ALA A 235 7.90 17.72 -37.93
CA ALA A 235 8.98 18.24 -37.11
C ALA A 235 9.00 19.78 -37.23
N GLU A 236 8.03 20.44 -36.60
CA GLU A 236 8.03 21.90 -36.47
C GLU A 236 9.24 22.36 -35.64
N ALA A 237 9.78 23.52 -36.00
CA ALA A 237 11.10 23.92 -35.56
C ALA A 237 11.12 24.45 -34.12
N GLY A 238 12.18 24.09 -33.37
CA GLY A 238 12.70 24.95 -32.31
C GLY A 238 12.23 24.68 -30.87
N GLN A 239 11.49 23.61 -30.57
CA GLN A 239 11.35 23.19 -29.16
C GLN A 239 12.70 22.71 -28.62
N ALA A 240 13.23 23.44 -27.64
CA ALA A 240 14.43 23.05 -26.91
C ALA A 240 14.19 21.73 -26.15
N ARG A 241 15.24 20.91 -26.01
CA ARG A 241 15.15 19.63 -25.30
C ARG A 241 14.85 19.88 -23.82
N SER A 242 13.78 19.27 -23.33
CA SER A 242 13.35 19.27 -21.93
C SER A 242 14.28 18.50 -21.00
N TRP A 243 15.16 17.64 -21.54
CA TRP A 243 16.20 16.94 -20.80
C TRP A 243 17.55 17.65 -20.95
N LEU A 244 18.26 17.78 -19.83
CA LEU A 244 19.55 18.46 -19.75
C LEU A 244 20.67 17.41 -19.70
N PRO A 245 21.76 17.55 -20.48
CA PRO A 245 22.88 16.63 -20.43
C PRO A 245 23.54 16.68 -19.05
N VAL A 246 23.72 15.53 -18.40
CA VAL A 246 24.42 15.45 -17.10
C VAL A 246 25.84 14.93 -17.28
N SER A 247 26.81 15.68 -16.76
CA SER A 247 28.23 15.36 -16.90
C SER A 247 29.01 15.66 -15.62
N MET A 248 30.26 15.18 -15.57
CA MET A 248 31.20 15.56 -14.52
C MET A 248 32.04 16.76 -14.99
N GLN A 249 31.84 17.89 -14.33
CA GLN A 249 32.58 19.14 -14.55
C GLN A 249 33.88 19.20 -13.71
N GLU A 250 34.59 20.32 -13.83
CA GLU A 250 35.76 20.63 -12.98
C GLU A 250 35.42 20.53 -11.48
N GLY A 251 36.44 20.26 -10.66
CA GLY A 251 36.26 19.97 -9.23
C GLY A 251 35.56 18.64 -8.93
N ARG A 252 35.29 17.81 -9.96
CA ARG A 252 34.51 16.56 -9.89
C ARG A 252 33.07 16.79 -9.41
N SER A 253 32.42 17.84 -9.91
CA SER A 253 30.99 18.08 -9.65
C SER A 253 30.12 17.47 -10.74
N ILE A 254 28.96 16.92 -10.37
CA ILE A 254 27.92 16.44 -11.29
C ILE A 254 26.91 17.56 -11.50
N ALA A 255 26.74 17.99 -12.75
CA ALA A 255 25.90 19.11 -13.14
C ALA A 255 25.03 18.76 -14.35
N ALA A 256 23.84 19.37 -14.41
CA ALA A 256 22.90 19.28 -15.51
C ALA A 256 22.90 20.57 -16.35
N GLY A 257 23.04 20.41 -17.66
CA GLY A 257 22.97 21.51 -18.63
C GLY A 257 24.20 22.40 -18.67
N ASP A 258 24.28 23.23 -19.71
CA ASP A 258 25.45 24.06 -19.99
C ASP A 258 25.62 25.22 -18.98
N GLU A 259 24.52 25.66 -18.36
CA GLU A 259 24.52 26.62 -17.25
C GLU A 259 24.95 26.01 -15.89
N GLY A 260 25.20 24.69 -15.84
CA GLY A 260 25.86 24.04 -14.70
C GLY A 260 24.99 23.85 -13.45
N GLY A 261 23.72 23.47 -13.61
CA GLY A 261 22.83 23.17 -12.48
C GLY A 261 23.36 22.01 -11.63
N LEU A 262 23.96 22.30 -10.48
CA LEU A 262 24.66 21.29 -9.66
C LEU A 262 23.71 20.31 -8.97
N LEU A 263 23.98 19.01 -9.10
CA LEU A 263 23.33 17.92 -8.35
C LEU A 263 24.22 17.45 -7.20
N LEU A 264 25.51 17.23 -7.50
CA LEU A 264 26.51 16.77 -6.52
C LEU A 264 27.82 17.55 -6.68
N GLU A 265 28.35 18.12 -5.60
CA GLU A 265 29.71 18.68 -5.56
C GLU A 265 30.74 17.67 -5.06
N ALA A 266 31.99 17.82 -5.52
CA ALA A 266 33.16 17.13 -4.96
C ALA A 266 32.97 15.61 -4.82
N LEU A 267 32.62 14.97 -5.95
CA LEU A 267 32.37 13.52 -6.03
C LEU A 267 33.59 12.72 -5.56
N HIS A 268 33.32 11.67 -4.76
CA HIS A 268 34.30 10.80 -4.11
C HIS A 268 35.49 10.47 -5.02
N PRO A 269 36.76 10.54 -4.56
CA PRO A 269 37.93 10.41 -5.45
C PRO A 269 37.98 9.12 -6.26
N GLU A 270 37.50 8.01 -5.69
CA GLU A 270 37.43 6.70 -6.36
C GLU A 270 36.10 6.42 -7.09
N ALA A 271 35.21 7.41 -7.22
CA ALA A 271 34.03 7.30 -8.05
C ALA A 271 34.36 7.45 -9.54
N THR A 272 33.69 6.68 -10.38
CA THR A 272 33.76 6.74 -11.84
C THR A 272 32.45 7.29 -12.39
N VAL A 273 32.48 7.94 -13.55
CA VAL A 273 31.28 8.52 -14.18
C VAL A 273 31.20 8.06 -15.62
N ARG A 274 30.07 7.45 -16.01
CA ARG A 274 29.74 7.02 -17.38
C ARG A 274 28.49 7.77 -17.83
N GLY A 275 28.52 8.44 -18.99
CA GLY A 275 27.30 9.01 -19.57
C GLY A 275 26.26 7.93 -19.90
N ASP A 276 24.99 8.19 -19.62
CA ASP A 276 23.87 7.32 -19.97
C ASP A 276 23.07 7.91 -21.15
N GLY A 277 23.05 7.20 -22.27
CA GLY A 277 22.36 7.64 -23.48
C GLY A 277 20.83 7.55 -23.40
N ALA A 278 20.27 6.79 -22.46
CA ALA A 278 18.82 6.62 -22.34
C ALA A 278 18.15 7.81 -21.63
N SER A 279 18.69 8.23 -20.49
CA SER A 279 18.22 9.40 -19.74
C SER A 279 18.84 10.72 -20.20
N GLY A 280 19.99 10.69 -20.89
CA GLY A 280 20.88 11.85 -21.04
C GLY A 280 21.67 12.17 -19.76
N GLY A 281 21.54 11.32 -18.74
CA GLY A 281 22.18 11.42 -17.45
C GLY A 281 23.59 10.83 -17.40
N CYS A 282 24.04 10.48 -16.20
CA CYS A 282 25.26 9.72 -15.99
C CYS A 282 25.10 8.68 -14.85
N VAL A 283 25.71 7.51 -15.04
CA VAL A 283 25.85 6.47 -14.03
C VAL A 283 27.17 6.70 -13.28
N ILE A 284 27.07 6.82 -11.97
CA ILE A 284 28.19 6.92 -11.04
C ILE A 284 28.52 5.50 -10.56
N GLY A 285 29.71 5.02 -10.90
CA GLY A 285 30.32 3.82 -10.31
C GLY A 285 31.21 4.19 -9.12
N LEU A 286 31.63 3.19 -8.34
CA LEU A 286 32.40 3.40 -7.12
C LEU A 286 33.38 2.27 -6.84
N ARG A 287 34.66 2.60 -6.71
CA ARG A 287 35.63 1.72 -6.04
C ARG A 287 35.78 2.14 -4.57
N CYS A 288 36.07 1.17 -3.70
CA CYS A 288 36.36 1.40 -2.30
C CYS A 288 37.72 0.80 -1.94
N ALA A 289 38.71 1.64 -1.60
CA ALA A 289 40.07 1.23 -1.21
C ALA A 289 40.16 0.30 0.02
N HIS A 290 39.05 0.02 0.71
CA HIS A 290 39.03 -0.97 1.78
C HIS A 290 39.36 -2.38 1.25
N THR A 291 40.37 -2.98 1.85
CA THR A 291 40.69 -4.40 1.74
C THR A 291 40.53 -5.06 3.12
N PRO A 292 39.97 -6.28 3.21
CA PRO A 292 39.41 -7.09 2.12
C PRO A 292 38.08 -6.53 1.57
N PRO A 293 37.62 -7.03 0.40
CA PRO A 293 36.24 -6.88 -0.08
C PRO A 293 35.19 -7.19 0.99
N ALA A 294 34.03 -6.55 0.91
CA ALA A 294 32.96 -6.65 1.91
C ALA A 294 31.56 -6.78 1.28
N SER A 295 30.59 -7.19 2.12
CA SER A 295 29.17 -7.33 1.76
C SER A 295 28.33 -6.09 2.09
N LEU A 296 28.95 -5.04 2.65
CA LEU A 296 28.33 -3.78 3.07
C LEU A 296 29.37 -2.65 3.07
N PHE A 297 29.05 -1.54 2.42
CA PHE A 297 29.78 -0.27 2.47
C PHE A 297 28.80 0.89 2.74
N GLU A 298 29.29 1.98 3.31
CA GLU A 298 28.56 3.25 3.42
C GLU A 298 29.55 4.39 3.19
N VAL A 299 29.40 5.09 2.06
CA VAL A 299 30.41 6.01 1.51
C VAL A 299 29.77 7.36 1.21
N ALA A 300 30.47 8.46 1.54
CA ALA A 300 30.06 9.79 1.12
C ALA A 300 30.36 9.96 -0.37
N ILE A 301 29.32 9.97 -1.20
CA ILE A 301 29.48 9.96 -2.67
C ILE A 301 29.83 11.35 -3.22
N GLY A 302 29.38 12.40 -2.55
CA GLY A 302 29.58 13.82 -2.87
C GLY A 302 28.78 14.68 -1.88
N LYS A 303 28.68 15.99 -2.11
CA LYS A 303 27.74 16.86 -1.37
C LYS A 303 26.48 17.11 -2.20
N LEU A 304 25.30 16.97 -1.61
CA LEU A 304 24.04 17.27 -2.29
C LEU A 304 23.88 18.78 -2.52
N ARG A 305 23.55 19.19 -3.75
CA ARG A 305 23.10 20.54 -4.09
C ARG A 305 21.65 20.50 -4.60
N CYS A 306 20.82 21.39 -4.07
CA CYS A 306 19.41 21.55 -4.43
C CYS A 306 18.83 22.75 -3.68
N ARG A 307 17.83 23.42 -4.27
CA ARG A 307 16.98 24.39 -3.56
C ARG A 307 16.01 23.69 -2.61
N ARG A 308 15.43 22.58 -3.06
CA ARG A 308 14.56 21.64 -2.31
C ARG A 308 14.67 20.25 -2.92
N PHE A 309 14.26 19.22 -2.18
CA PHE A 309 14.08 17.87 -2.70
C PHE A 309 12.75 17.24 -2.24
N LEU A 310 12.29 16.27 -3.05
CA LEU A 310 11.33 15.23 -2.69
C LEU A 310 12.09 13.90 -2.65
N ALA A 311 12.00 13.20 -1.53
CA ALA A 311 12.58 11.88 -1.32
C ALA A 311 11.46 10.83 -1.27
N LEU A 312 11.51 9.84 -2.16
CA LEU A 312 10.71 8.64 -2.03
C LEU A 312 11.55 7.58 -1.31
N SER A 313 11.09 7.21 -0.11
CA SER A 313 11.91 6.48 0.88
C SER A 313 11.11 5.38 1.53
N ARG A 314 11.74 4.23 1.82
CA ARG A 314 11.05 3.14 2.51
C ARG A 314 10.77 3.53 3.96
N ALA A 315 9.49 3.47 4.35
CA ALA A 315 9.05 3.72 5.73
C ALA A 315 8.83 2.42 6.53
N LYS A 316 8.76 1.29 5.83
CA LYS A 316 8.54 -0.06 6.33
C LYS A 316 9.33 -1.07 5.48
N LEU A 317 9.19 -2.36 5.78
CA LEU A 317 9.68 -3.42 4.89
C LEU A 317 9.15 -3.28 3.45
N TYR A 318 7.86 -2.98 3.26
CA TYR A 318 7.18 -3.06 1.96
C TYR A 318 6.90 -1.72 1.27
N TRP A 319 6.77 -0.64 2.03
CA TRP A 319 6.09 0.58 1.58
C TRP A 319 7.01 1.80 1.55
N MET A 320 6.88 2.57 0.48
CA MET A 320 7.50 3.90 0.32
C MET A 320 6.58 5.00 0.86
N VAL A 321 7.18 6.13 1.26
CA VAL A 321 6.47 7.40 1.55
C VAL A 321 7.28 8.59 1.02
N PRO A 322 6.60 9.70 0.67
CA PRO A 322 7.27 10.98 0.42
C PRO A 322 7.82 11.62 1.70
N GLN A 323 8.98 12.25 1.58
CA GLN A 323 9.56 13.16 2.57
C GLN A 323 10.23 14.32 1.84
N TRP A 324 10.37 15.48 2.50
CA TRP A 324 10.88 16.71 1.88
C TRP A 324 12.02 17.34 2.69
N GLY A 325 12.86 18.10 2.01
CA GLY A 325 13.94 18.87 2.64
C GLY A 325 14.67 19.77 1.65
N ALA A 326 15.83 20.27 2.07
CA ALA A 326 16.73 21.13 1.30
C ALA A 326 18.24 20.87 1.59
N SER A 327 18.59 19.88 2.42
CA SER A 327 19.99 19.50 2.66
C SER A 327 20.17 18.00 2.89
N ALA A 328 21.40 17.48 2.71
CA ALA A 328 21.72 16.06 2.89
C ALA A 328 21.38 15.53 4.29
N GLU A 329 21.47 16.36 5.33
CA GLU A 329 21.08 16.04 6.71
C GLU A 329 19.59 15.71 6.89
N GLN A 330 18.75 16.09 5.92
CA GLN A 330 17.31 15.83 5.91
C GLN A 330 16.92 14.65 5.01
N VAL A 331 17.85 14.13 4.19
CA VAL A 331 17.58 12.96 3.32
C VAL A 331 17.23 11.75 4.21
N PRO A 332 16.11 11.05 3.95
CA PRO A 332 15.75 9.87 4.73
C PRO A 332 16.76 8.72 4.56
N VAL A 333 16.85 7.86 5.57
CA VAL A 333 17.47 6.53 5.41
C VAL A 333 16.62 5.65 4.48
N GLU A 334 17.26 4.79 3.69
CA GLU A 334 16.60 3.97 2.66
C GLU A 334 15.77 4.78 1.65
N THR A 335 16.32 5.93 1.22
CA THR A 335 15.79 6.68 0.08
C THR A 335 16.13 5.95 -1.21
N GLN A 336 15.10 5.65 -2.03
CA GLN A 336 15.19 4.92 -3.30
C GLN A 336 15.03 5.85 -4.51
N LEU A 337 14.64 7.11 -4.31
CA LEU A 337 14.66 8.16 -5.32
C LEU A 337 14.75 9.54 -4.64
N LEU A 338 15.62 10.42 -5.12
CA LEU A 338 15.53 11.87 -4.89
C LEU A 338 15.15 12.56 -6.19
N LEU A 339 14.08 13.34 -6.16
CA LEU A 339 13.81 14.41 -7.12
C LEU A 339 14.27 15.73 -6.51
N LEU A 340 15.04 16.52 -7.24
CA LEU A 340 15.66 17.76 -6.82
C LEU A 340 15.08 18.94 -7.62
N GLU A 341 14.80 20.04 -6.94
CA GLU A 341 14.66 21.35 -7.55
C GLU A 341 16.03 22.02 -7.49
N LEU A 342 16.61 22.39 -8.62
CA LEU A 342 17.99 22.88 -8.68
C LEU A 342 18.08 24.34 -8.23
N GLU A 343 19.30 24.74 -7.87
CA GLU A 343 19.60 26.12 -7.49
C GLU A 343 19.63 27.04 -8.72
N GLY A 344 19.52 28.35 -8.51
CA GLY A 344 19.51 29.35 -9.60
C GLY A 344 18.29 29.36 -10.53
N GLY A 345 17.45 28.31 -10.49
CA GLY A 345 16.36 28.10 -11.45
C GLY A 345 16.72 27.16 -12.60
N ALA A 346 17.86 26.44 -12.52
CA ALA A 346 18.39 25.54 -13.55
C ALA A 346 17.58 24.23 -13.77
N GLY A 347 16.26 24.25 -13.56
CA GLY A 347 15.37 23.11 -13.69
C GLY A 347 15.44 22.12 -12.51
N TYR A 348 15.43 20.84 -12.84
CA TYR A 348 15.27 19.72 -11.92
C TYR A 348 16.39 18.68 -12.10
N GLY A 349 16.73 18.00 -11.02
CA GLY A 349 17.67 16.88 -10.99
C GLY A 349 17.03 15.62 -10.41
N LEU A 350 17.56 14.46 -10.76
CA LEU A 350 17.10 13.16 -10.28
C LEU A 350 18.31 12.32 -9.86
N LEU A 351 18.25 11.72 -8.67
CA LEU A 351 19.26 10.78 -8.17
C LEU A 351 18.57 9.46 -7.79
N ALA A 352 18.87 8.38 -8.54
CA ALA A 352 18.27 7.07 -8.37
C ALA A 352 19.34 6.00 -8.04
N PRO A 353 19.33 5.43 -6.81
CA PRO A 353 20.02 4.18 -6.48
C PRO A 353 19.88 3.07 -7.52
N LEU A 354 20.85 2.15 -7.56
CA LEU A 354 20.95 1.10 -8.57
C LEU A 354 21.15 -0.28 -7.92
N ILE A 355 20.95 -1.34 -8.70
CA ILE A 355 21.38 -2.70 -8.37
C ILE A 355 22.58 -3.03 -9.25
N ASP A 356 23.75 -3.18 -8.64
CA ASP A 356 24.98 -3.55 -9.34
C ASP A 356 25.05 -5.08 -9.49
N ARG A 357 25.01 -5.53 -10.76
CA ARG A 357 25.26 -6.92 -11.20
C ARG A 357 24.40 -8.00 -10.50
N ASP A 358 23.11 -7.71 -10.27
CA ASP A 358 22.15 -8.52 -9.51
C ASP A 358 22.60 -8.87 -8.07
N ALA A 359 23.68 -8.27 -7.56
CA ALA A 359 24.37 -8.71 -6.35
C ALA A 359 24.36 -7.66 -5.23
N PHE A 360 24.53 -6.37 -5.56
CA PHE A 360 24.59 -5.29 -4.58
C PHE A 360 23.51 -4.24 -4.86
N ARG A 361 22.59 -4.06 -3.92
CA ARG A 361 21.62 -2.95 -3.93
C ARG A 361 22.26 -1.69 -3.32
N THR A 362 21.77 -0.51 -3.68
CA THR A 362 22.21 0.74 -3.04
C THR A 362 21.06 1.55 -2.44
N SER A 363 21.36 2.46 -1.50
CA SER A 363 20.35 3.39 -0.96
C SER A 363 20.95 4.74 -0.58
N LEU A 364 20.19 5.82 -0.77
CA LEU A 364 20.57 7.18 -0.37
C LEU A 364 20.19 7.45 1.09
N ARG A 365 21.11 8.13 1.81
CA ARG A 365 21.11 8.23 3.26
C ARG A 365 21.77 9.55 3.73
N PRO A 366 21.41 10.08 4.92
CA PRO A 366 21.97 11.32 5.44
C PRO A 366 23.37 11.14 6.07
N PRO A 367 24.19 12.20 6.17
CA PRO A 367 25.51 12.14 6.78
C PRO A 367 25.45 11.82 8.28
N ARG A 368 26.27 10.87 8.73
CA ARG A 368 26.49 10.62 10.16
C ARG A 368 27.20 11.83 10.80
N ARG A 369 26.52 12.50 11.73
CA ARG A 369 27.05 13.66 12.48
C ARG A 369 28.46 13.40 13.02
N ARG A 370 29.37 14.35 12.81
CA ARG A 370 30.81 14.32 13.20
C ARG A 370 31.69 13.29 12.46
N ALA A 371 31.14 12.38 11.65
CA ALA A 371 31.94 11.42 10.86
C ALA A 371 32.09 11.82 9.39
N HIS A 372 31.21 12.68 8.86
CA HIS A 372 31.28 13.22 7.50
C HIS A 372 31.10 14.76 7.52
N PRO A 373 31.60 15.48 6.51
CA PRO A 373 31.32 16.90 6.32
C PRO A 373 29.81 17.21 6.21
N ALA A 374 29.44 18.46 6.48
CA ALA A 374 28.10 18.95 6.21
C ALA A 374 27.79 18.92 4.70
N GLY A 375 26.53 18.64 4.35
CA GLY A 375 26.06 18.48 2.98
C GLY A 375 26.42 17.14 2.32
N SER A 376 27.26 16.30 2.92
CA SER A 376 27.66 15.00 2.34
C SER A 376 26.48 14.03 2.22
N LEU A 377 26.15 13.62 1.00
CA LEU A 377 25.19 12.55 0.72
C LEU A 377 25.88 11.19 0.88
N LEU A 378 25.27 10.26 1.61
CA LEU A 378 25.80 8.90 1.75
C LEU A 378 25.07 7.93 0.82
N VAL A 379 25.85 7.09 0.13
CA VAL A 379 25.37 5.88 -0.53
C VAL A 379 25.75 4.69 0.35
N ARG A 380 24.76 3.88 0.75
CA ARG A 380 25.00 2.51 1.23
C ARG A 380 25.01 1.57 0.03
N VAL A 381 25.92 0.61 0.02
CA VAL A 381 26.02 -0.47 -0.98
C VAL A 381 26.04 -1.78 -0.22
N GLU A 382 25.12 -2.72 -0.47
CA GLU A 382 25.06 -3.97 0.27
C GLU A 382 24.55 -5.16 -0.55
N SER A 383 25.14 -6.34 -0.33
CA SER A 383 24.63 -7.60 -0.88
C SER A 383 23.68 -8.31 0.09
N GLY A 384 23.89 -8.15 1.40
CA GLY A 384 23.14 -8.88 2.43
C GLY A 384 23.66 -10.28 2.75
N ASP A 385 24.63 -10.76 1.99
CA ASP A 385 25.24 -12.08 2.14
C ASP A 385 26.72 -11.93 2.45
N GLU A 386 27.17 -12.42 3.61
CA GLU A 386 28.58 -12.34 4.03
C GLU A 386 29.52 -13.17 3.15
N SER A 387 29.00 -14.00 2.24
CA SER A 387 29.77 -14.69 1.20
C SER A 387 29.87 -13.89 -0.11
N VAL A 388 28.93 -12.96 -0.37
CA VAL A 388 28.92 -12.10 -1.56
C VAL A 388 29.62 -10.78 -1.24
N ARG A 389 30.91 -10.69 -1.60
CA ARG A 389 31.79 -9.58 -1.28
C ARG A 389 32.45 -9.00 -2.53
N ASP A 390 32.55 -7.69 -2.58
CA ASP A 390 33.21 -6.94 -3.65
C ASP A 390 33.83 -5.66 -3.05
N ASN A 391 34.53 -4.85 -3.85
CA ASN A 391 34.87 -3.46 -3.54
C ASN A 391 34.96 -2.56 -4.78
N SER A 392 34.40 -2.98 -5.93
CA SER A 392 34.37 -2.21 -7.18
C SER A 392 33.02 -2.35 -7.90
N PHE A 393 32.19 -1.32 -7.79
CA PHE A 393 30.81 -1.29 -8.27
C PHE A 393 30.68 -0.51 -9.58
N SER A 394 30.01 -1.11 -10.57
CA SER A 394 29.87 -0.54 -11.94
C SER A 394 28.85 0.59 -12.00
N GLY A 395 27.77 0.51 -11.23
CA GLY A 395 26.81 1.60 -11.02
C GLY A 395 26.21 1.53 -9.62
N VAL A 396 26.37 2.61 -8.85
CA VAL A 396 25.78 2.77 -7.51
C VAL A 396 24.69 3.84 -7.45
N LEU A 397 24.68 4.76 -8.41
CA LEU A 397 23.75 5.88 -8.49
C LEU A 397 23.62 6.36 -9.95
N LEU A 398 22.41 6.52 -10.46
CA LEU A 398 22.11 7.28 -11.67
C LEU A 398 21.84 8.75 -11.29
N ALA A 399 22.36 9.68 -12.07
CA ALA A 399 22.06 11.11 -11.98
C ALA A 399 21.54 11.63 -13.34
N ALA A 400 20.37 12.27 -13.36
CA ALA A 400 19.74 12.82 -14.57
C ALA A 400 19.20 14.25 -14.30
N GLY A 401 18.93 15.04 -15.34
CA GLY A 401 18.41 16.41 -15.20
C GLY A 401 17.51 16.86 -16.35
N GLY A 402 16.67 17.86 -16.10
CA GLY A 402 15.66 18.33 -17.06
C GLY A 402 14.90 19.56 -16.58
N THR A 403 14.18 20.22 -17.49
CA THR A 403 13.30 21.37 -17.22
C THR A 403 11.84 20.96 -17.00
N ASP A 404 11.43 19.76 -17.42
CA ASP A 404 10.18 19.11 -17.01
C ASP A 404 10.48 18.02 -15.95
N PRO A 405 9.85 18.05 -14.76
CA PRO A 405 10.13 17.09 -13.69
C PRO A 405 9.47 15.72 -13.92
N PHE A 406 8.37 15.64 -14.67
CA PHE A 406 7.66 14.40 -14.96
C PHE A 406 8.36 13.62 -16.06
N GLU A 407 8.79 14.29 -17.13
CA GLU A 407 9.60 13.64 -18.18
C GLU A 407 10.98 13.20 -17.65
N LEU A 408 11.57 13.99 -16.73
CA LEU A 408 12.78 13.60 -16.00
C LEU A 408 12.55 12.33 -15.16
N LEU A 409 11.41 12.22 -14.46
CA LEU A 409 11.05 11.01 -13.71
C LEU A 409 10.84 9.81 -14.65
N ASP A 410 10.08 9.97 -15.72
CA ASP A 410 9.79 8.90 -16.68
C ASP A 410 11.07 8.35 -17.32
N ARG A 411 11.95 9.23 -17.81
CA ARG A 411 13.25 8.83 -18.40
C ARG A 411 14.22 8.29 -17.36
N GLY A 412 14.33 8.95 -16.20
CA GLY A 412 15.30 8.62 -15.15
C GLY A 412 14.99 7.32 -14.43
N VAL A 413 13.71 7.07 -14.10
CA VAL A 413 13.30 5.81 -13.48
C VAL A 413 13.38 4.66 -14.50
N ALA A 414 12.95 4.86 -15.76
CA ALA A 414 13.11 3.84 -16.80
C ALA A 414 14.59 3.48 -17.04
N ALA A 415 15.50 4.46 -17.11
CA ALA A 415 16.93 4.21 -17.25
C ALA A 415 17.57 3.50 -16.02
N ALA A 416 17.03 3.70 -14.81
CA ALA A 416 17.44 2.97 -13.62
C ALA A 416 16.89 1.53 -13.53
N CYS A 417 15.71 1.28 -14.11
CA CYS A 417 15.11 -0.06 -14.20
C CYS A 417 15.70 -0.89 -15.36
N CYS A 418 16.11 -0.25 -16.44
CA CYS A 418 16.82 -0.91 -17.54
C CYS A 418 18.10 -1.59 -17.01
N PRO A 419 18.36 -2.88 -17.33
CA PRO A 419 19.61 -3.54 -16.97
C PRO A 419 20.76 -2.88 -17.74
N LEU A 420 21.43 -1.94 -17.05
CA LEU A 420 22.43 -1.03 -17.60
C LEU A 420 23.45 -1.76 -18.47
N ILE A 421 23.32 -1.59 -19.79
CA ILE A 421 23.90 -2.51 -20.79
C ILE A 421 25.40 -2.68 -20.55
N GLY A 422 25.79 -3.92 -20.29
CA GLY A 422 27.11 -4.27 -19.77
C GLY A 422 27.46 -5.77 -19.77
N LEU A 423 26.66 -6.65 -20.39
CA LEU A 423 27.04 -8.04 -20.62
C LEU A 423 26.45 -8.63 -21.92
N GLN A 424 27.05 -8.27 -23.06
CA GLN A 424 27.17 -9.27 -24.13
C GLN A 424 28.13 -10.36 -23.65
N ALA A 425 27.77 -11.63 -23.89
CA ALA A 425 28.60 -12.81 -23.66
C ALA A 425 29.16 -13.04 -22.22
N MET A 426 28.32 -13.59 -21.33
CA MET A 426 28.82 -14.57 -20.34
C MET A 426 28.28 -15.97 -20.66
N ASN A 427 29.21 -16.90 -20.85
CA ASN A 427 28.93 -18.18 -21.49
C ASN A 427 28.04 -19.11 -20.66
N SER A 428 26.92 -19.55 -21.24
CA SER A 428 26.00 -20.55 -20.66
C SER A 428 26.66 -21.91 -20.36
N ALA A 429 27.88 -22.15 -20.84
CA ALA A 429 28.70 -23.32 -20.50
C ALA A 429 29.13 -23.35 -19.02
N ALA A 430 29.53 -22.21 -18.43
CA ALA A 430 30.05 -22.18 -17.05
C ALA A 430 28.97 -22.60 -16.03
N LEU A 431 27.74 -22.10 -16.21
CA LEU A 431 26.57 -22.49 -15.42
C LEU A 431 26.20 -23.97 -15.57
N ARG A 432 26.36 -24.54 -16.78
CA ARG A 432 26.16 -25.99 -17.00
C ARG A 432 27.21 -26.83 -16.27
N THR A 433 28.49 -26.46 -16.31
CA THR A 433 29.57 -27.18 -15.61
C THR A 433 29.45 -27.07 -14.09
N TYR A 434 29.17 -25.86 -13.56
CA TYR A 434 28.90 -25.67 -12.14
C TYR A 434 27.68 -26.48 -11.68
N GLY A 435 26.59 -26.44 -12.45
CA GLY A 435 25.39 -27.25 -12.22
C GLY A 435 25.59 -28.76 -12.36
N LEU A 436 26.71 -29.25 -12.91
CA LEU A 436 27.08 -30.66 -12.93
C LEU A 436 27.93 -31.04 -11.69
N LEU A 437 28.92 -30.21 -11.34
CA LEU A 437 29.74 -30.37 -10.14
C LEU A 437 28.88 -30.39 -8.87
N MET A 438 27.96 -29.44 -8.71
CA MET A 438 27.05 -29.38 -7.57
C MET A 438 26.13 -30.63 -7.50
N ARG A 439 25.74 -31.20 -8.66
CA ARG A 439 24.96 -32.46 -8.71
C ARG A 439 25.76 -33.71 -8.31
N LEU A 440 27.09 -33.69 -8.48
CA LEU A 440 27.97 -34.77 -8.02
C LEU A 440 28.28 -34.66 -6.52
N GLN A 441 28.63 -33.46 -6.04
CA GLN A 441 28.86 -33.20 -4.61
C GLN A 441 27.63 -33.58 -3.77
N ARG A 442 26.44 -33.10 -4.15
CA ARG A 442 25.20 -33.35 -3.41
C ARG A 442 24.79 -34.82 -3.37
N ARG A 443 25.25 -35.64 -4.33
CA ARG A 443 25.07 -37.12 -4.31
C ARG A 443 25.97 -37.79 -3.28
N ALA A 444 27.20 -37.31 -3.08
CA ALA A 444 28.09 -37.80 -2.02
C ALA A 444 27.58 -37.42 -0.61
N GLU A 445 27.13 -36.17 -0.45
CA GLU A 445 26.55 -35.66 0.79
C GLU A 445 25.28 -36.43 1.21
N LEU A 446 24.38 -36.73 0.26
CA LEU A 446 23.19 -37.55 0.52
C LEU A 446 23.51 -39.01 0.88
N ALA A 447 24.63 -39.57 0.41
CA ALA A 447 25.07 -40.91 0.82
C ALA A 447 25.58 -40.90 2.26
N ALA A 448 26.42 -39.92 2.62
CA ALA A 448 26.92 -39.73 3.98
C ALA A 448 25.78 -39.46 4.99
N ALA A 449 24.82 -38.60 4.63
CA ALA A 449 23.67 -38.28 5.48
C ALA A 449 22.77 -39.49 5.75
N ARG A 450 22.56 -40.38 4.76
CA ARG A 450 21.79 -41.63 4.94
C ARG A 450 22.49 -42.61 5.86
N TRP A 451 23.82 -42.77 5.72
CA TRP A 451 24.63 -43.60 6.61
C TRP A 451 24.62 -43.08 8.05
N LEU A 452 24.74 -41.75 8.23
CA LEU A 452 24.71 -41.13 9.55
C LEU A 452 23.33 -41.25 10.22
N LYS A 453 22.23 -41.05 9.47
CA LYS A 453 20.86 -41.22 9.99
C LYS A 453 20.63 -42.64 10.53
N ALA A 454 21.02 -43.66 9.75
CA ALA A 454 20.88 -45.06 10.14
C ALA A 454 21.68 -45.46 11.39
N ARG A 455 22.55 -44.58 11.91
CA ARG A 455 23.32 -44.76 13.15
C ARG A 455 22.86 -43.88 14.32
N LEU A 456 21.87 -43.01 14.11
CA LEU A 456 21.32 -42.09 15.12
C LEU A 456 19.90 -42.45 15.56
N GLU A 457 19.27 -43.44 14.93
CA GLU A 457 17.90 -43.90 15.25
C GLU A 457 17.87 -45.04 16.29
N ASP A 458 18.98 -45.28 17.01
CA ASP A 458 19.04 -46.14 18.21
C ASP A 458 19.70 -45.43 19.40
N THR A 459 18.89 -44.78 20.24
CA THR A 459 19.03 -44.76 21.71
C THR A 459 17.82 -44.10 22.36
N SER A 460 17.03 -44.87 23.12
CA SER A 460 15.84 -44.37 23.83
C SER A 460 16.18 -43.89 25.25
N SER A 461 16.19 -42.58 25.50
CA SER A 461 16.09 -42.04 26.87
C SER A 461 15.40 -40.68 26.89
N GLY A 462 14.17 -40.62 27.41
CA GLY A 462 13.39 -39.38 27.49
C GLY A 462 13.69 -38.55 28.74
N ARG A 463 13.82 -37.23 28.59
CA ARG A 463 13.62 -36.22 29.65
C ARG A 463 12.93 -34.99 29.06
N GLN A 464 11.76 -34.64 29.59
CA GLN A 464 11.08 -33.40 29.22
C GLN A 464 11.69 -32.22 29.99
N ALA A 465 12.10 -31.16 29.28
CA ALA A 465 12.44 -29.88 29.90
C ALA A 465 11.19 -29.00 29.98
N THR A 466 10.85 -28.53 31.19
CA THR A 466 9.76 -27.56 31.41
C THR A 466 10.18 -26.16 30.96
N VAL A 467 9.57 -25.67 29.87
CA VAL A 467 9.72 -24.29 29.39
C VAL A 467 8.41 -23.54 29.61
N GLY A 468 8.48 -22.42 30.35
CA GLY A 468 7.33 -21.71 30.92
C GLY A 468 6.61 -20.72 29.97
N PRO A 469 6.40 -19.45 30.37
CA PRO A 469 5.39 -18.55 29.77
C PRO A 469 5.57 -18.28 28.27
N ILE A 470 6.80 -18.38 27.75
CA ILE A 470 7.11 -18.34 26.30
C ILE A 470 6.20 -19.32 25.52
N ARG A 471 5.89 -20.49 26.08
CA ARG A 471 5.05 -21.53 25.44
C ARG A 471 3.55 -21.21 25.44
N ALA A 472 3.13 -20.17 26.16
CA ALA A 472 1.79 -19.58 26.07
C ALA A 472 1.77 -18.44 25.03
N VAL A 473 2.80 -17.59 25.00
CA VAL A 473 2.95 -16.53 23.99
C VAL A 473 3.07 -17.11 22.58
N LEU A 474 3.89 -18.15 22.38
CA LEU A 474 4.01 -18.83 21.08
C LEU A 474 2.71 -19.54 20.66
N ARG A 475 1.94 -20.09 21.62
CA ARG A 475 0.61 -20.64 21.34
C ARG A 475 -0.38 -19.55 20.94
N PHE A 476 -0.37 -18.41 21.62
CA PHE A 476 -1.16 -17.24 21.23
C PHE A 476 -0.83 -16.80 19.80
N TYR A 477 0.45 -16.59 19.44
CA TYR A 477 0.81 -16.21 18.07
C TYR A 477 0.41 -17.26 17.00
N ALA A 478 0.53 -18.56 17.32
CA ALA A 478 0.10 -19.65 16.45
C ALA A 478 -1.43 -19.86 16.36
N GLN A 479 -2.22 -19.16 17.19
CA GLN A 479 -3.69 -19.24 17.23
C GLN A 479 -4.38 -17.91 16.90
N ALA A 480 -3.69 -16.78 16.99
CA ALA A 480 -4.25 -15.42 16.89
C ALA A 480 -3.94 -14.69 15.57
N SER A 481 -3.27 -15.31 14.59
CA SER A 481 -3.05 -14.69 13.29
C SER A 481 -2.97 -15.68 12.12
N SER A 482 -3.72 -15.38 11.05
CA SER A 482 -3.67 -16.09 9.75
C SER A 482 -2.31 -15.99 9.07
N HIS A 483 -1.55 -14.93 9.36
CA HIS A 483 -0.15 -14.74 8.95
C HIS A 483 0.77 -15.90 9.40
N SER A 484 0.37 -16.68 10.40
CA SER A 484 1.12 -17.85 10.89
C SER A 484 0.91 -19.15 10.11
N TYR A 485 -0.06 -19.18 9.20
CA TYR A 485 -0.40 -20.41 8.49
C TYR A 485 0.61 -20.69 7.36
N ARG A 486 0.79 -21.99 7.06
CA ARG A 486 1.62 -22.48 5.97
C ARG A 486 0.77 -23.24 4.98
N LEU A 487 1.13 -23.17 3.70
CA LEU A 487 0.44 -23.87 2.63
C LEU A 487 0.57 -25.39 2.84
N LEU A 488 -0.56 -26.08 3.02
CA LEU A 488 -0.62 -27.54 3.21
C LEU A 488 -0.75 -28.30 1.88
N SER A 489 -1.38 -27.63 0.91
CA SER A 489 -1.72 -28.10 -0.44
C SER A 489 -1.92 -26.86 -1.32
N LEU A 490 -1.77 -27.01 -2.64
CA LEU A 490 -2.18 -25.97 -3.58
C LEU A 490 -3.71 -25.94 -3.77
N LYS A 491 -4.37 -27.08 -3.57
CA LYS A 491 -5.82 -27.20 -3.72
C LYS A 491 -6.57 -26.39 -2.67
N ALA A 492 -7.67 -25.77 -3.07
CA ALA A 492 -8.55 -25.03 -2.18
C ALA A 492 -9.09 -25.92 -1.05
N ASN A 493 -9.45 -25.30 0.09
CA ASN A 493 -10.07 -25.97 1.22
C ASN A 493 -11.61 -25.94 1.12
N ALA A 494 -12.31 -26.65 2.02
CA ALA A 494 -13.76 -26.84 1.96
C ALA A 494 -14.62 -25.56 2.06
N LYS A 495 -14.04 -24.37 2.36
CA LYS A 495 -14.74 -23.09 2.16
C LYS A 495 -15.08 -22.80 0.70
N PHE A 496 -14.40 -23.46 -0.24
CA PHE A 496 -14.60 -23.32 -1.69
C PHE A 496 -15.17 -24.60 -2.31
N ASP A 497 -15.93 -25.39 -1.54
CA ASP A 497 -16.56 -26.64 -2.01
C ASP A 497 -17.85 -26.38 -2.82
N HIS A 498 -18.53 -25.27 -2.54
CA HIS A 498 -19.66 -24.74 -3.30
C HIS A 498 -19.71 -23.21 -3.12
N ILE A 499 -20.35 -22.48 -4.04
CA ILE A 499 -20.46 -21.01 -3.97
C ILE A 499 -21.20 -20.53 -2.70
N ASP A 500 -22.14 -21.34 -2.22
CA ASP A 500 -22.93 -21.05 -1.01
C ASP A 500 -22.27 -21.57 0.29
N CYS A 501 -21.01 -22.02 0.24
CA CYS A 501 -20.26 -22.39 1.45
C CYS A 501 -19.85 -21.14 2.25
N GLY A 502 -19.94 -21.23 3.58
CA GLY A 502 -19.59 -20.14 4.51
C GLY A 502 -18.40 -20.47 5.42
N ASP A 503 -18.08 -19.55 6.33
CA ASP A 503 -16.90 -19.64 7.20
C ASP A 503 -16.89 -20.84 8.17
N GLU A 504 -18.06 -21.42 8.45
CA GLU A 504 -18.25 -22.65 9.26
C GLU A 504 -17.68 -23.92 8.58
N ALA A 505 -17.35 -23.86 7.28
CA ALA A 505 -16.76 -24.99 6.57
C ALA A 505 -15.33 -25.30 7.07
N GLY A 506 -15.05 -26.58 7.29
CA GLY A 506 -13.82 -27.04 7.93
C GLY A 506 -12.56 -26.81 7.10
N LEU A 507 -11.60 -26.05 7.65
CA LEU A 507 -10.28 -25.83 7.04
C LEU A 507 -9.43 -27.10 6.91
N SER A 508 -9.83 -28.20 7.55
CA SER A 508 -9.13 -29.50 7.55
C SER A 508 -9.57 -30.40 6.38
N GLY A 509 -9.28 -29.99 5.15
CA GLY A 509 -9.57 -30.74 3.94
C GLY A 509 -9.21 -29.97 2.68
N CYS A 510 -9.02 -30.67 1.57
CA CYS A 510 -8.95 -30.07 0.23
C CYS A 510 -10.23 -30.44 -0.54
N THR A 511 -10.65 -29.59 -1.46
CA THR A 511 -11.72 -29.87 -2.42
C THR A 511 -11.21 -29.78 -3.86
N ASP A 512 -11.86 -30.52 -4.75
CA ASP A 512 -11.69 -30.45 -6.20
C ASP A 512 -12.75 -29.55 -6.86
N ASN A 513 -13.78 -29.13 -6.11
CA ASN A 513 -14.92 -28.37 -6.61
C ASN A 513 -14.64 -26.87 -6.82
N PHE A 514 -13.41 -26.38 -6.59
CA PHE A 514 -13.10 -24.95 -6.73
C PHE A 514 -13.36 -24.40 -8.14
N GLY A 515 -13.09 -25.20 -9.18
CA GLY A 515 -13.44 -24.84 -10.56
C GLY A 515 -14.95 -24.78 -10.83
N GLU A 516 -15.77 -25.49 -10.05
CA GLU A 516 -17.23 -25.35 -10.04
C GLU A 516 -17.62 -24.01 -9.43
N VAL A 517 -17.01 -23.63 -8.30
CA VAL A 517 -17.25 -22.33 -7.64
C VAL A 517 -16.86 -21.17 -8.56
N VAL A 518 -15.69 -21.19 -9.21
CA VAL A 518 -15.25 -20.14 -10.14
C VAL A 518 -16.19 -20.02 -11.34
N ARG A 519 -16.64 -21.15 -11.91
CA ARG A 519 -17.63 -21.17 -13.00
C ARG A 519 -18.98 -20.62 -12.56
N GLU A 520 -19.43 -20.97 -11.37
CA GLU A 520 -20.73 -20.59 -10.84
C GLU A 520 -20.75 -19.12 -10.36
N LEU A 521 -19.61 -18.58 -9.91
CA LEU A 521 -19.42 -17.14 -9.71
C LEU A 521 -19.62 -16.38 -11.02
N LYS A 522 -18.90 -16.77 -12.08
CA LYS A 522 -19.02 -16.18 -13.41
C LYS A 522 -20.46 -16.27 -13.95
N ARG A 523 -21.15 -17.39 -13.73
CA ARG A 523 -22.52 -17.63 -14.23
C ARG A 523 -23.63 -16.97 -13.41
N ARG A 524 -23.62 -17.05 -12.07
CA ARG A 524 -24.68 -16.47 -11.21
C ARG A 524 -24.51 -14.97 -11.01
N CYS A 525 -23.28 -14.49 -10.87
CA CYS A 525 -22.99 -13.10 -10.49
C CYS A 525 -22.57 -12.23 -11.69
N GLY A 526 -22.45 -12.79 -12.90
CA GLY A 526 -22.05 -12.07 -14.11
C GLY A 526 -20.60 -11.55 -14.10
N VAL A 527 -19.75 -12.02 -13.16
CA VAL A 527 -18.39 -11.50 -13.03
C VAL A 527 -17.54 -11.95 -14.22
N ARG A 528 -16.92 -10.99 -14.91
CA ARG A 528 -16.09 -11.26 -16.10
C ARG A 528 -14.75 -11.92 -15.76
N TYR A 529 -14.17 -11.54 -14.61
CA TYR A 529 -12.86 -12.02 -14.14
C TYR A 529 -12.92 -12.43 -12.67
N VAL A 530 -12.17 -13.46 -12.31
CA VAL A 530 -11.95 -13.95 -10.95
C VAL A 530 -10.44 -13.97 -10.71
N TYR A 531 -10.00 -13.25 -9.68
CA TYR A 531 -8.60 -13.17 -9.26
C TYR A 531 -8.38 -13.90 -7.94
N CYS A 532 -7.27 -14.62 -7.80
CA CYS A 532 -6.88 -15.27 -6.55
C CYS A 532 -5.72 -14.56 -5.84
N TRP A 533 -5.83 -14.43 -4.52
CA TRP A 533 -4.74 -13.93 -3.68
C TRP A 533 -3.78 -15.05 -3.29
N HIS A 534 -2.48 -14.79 -3.33
CA HIS A 534 -1.47 -15.60 -2.64
C HIS A 534 -0.25 -14.75 -2.23
N ALA A 535 0.63 -15.32 -1.40
CA ALA A 535 1.94 -14.73 -1.13
C ALA A 535 2.97 -15.19 -2.19
N MET A 536 4.01 -14.40 -2.44
CA MET A 536 5.19 -14.76 -3.26
C MET A 536 5.87 -16.09 -2.82
N MET A 537 5.61 -16.58 -1.59
CA MET A 537 6.08 -17.87 -1.07
C MET A 537 4.97 -18.93 -0.92
N GLY A 538 3.89 -18.79 -1.69
CA GLY A 538 2.68 -19.62 -1.65
C GLY A 538 1.68 -19.18 -0.57
N TYR A 539 2.13 -19.02 0.67
CA TYR A 539 1.32 -18.44 1.76
C TYR A 539 2.22 -17.67 2.75
N TRP A 540 1.63 -16.89 3.67
CA TRP A 540 2.35 -15.98 4.59
C TRP A 540 3.59 -16.57 5.31
N SER A 541 3.56 -17.85 5.68
CA SER A 541 4.69 -18.53 6.34
C SER A 541 5.37 -19.61 5.48
N GLY A 542 5.15 -19.58 4.16
CA GLY A 542 5.67 -20.55 3.21
C GLY A 542 4.86 -21.85 3.13
N CYS A 543 5.46 -22.90 2.60
CA CYS A 543 4.86 -24.23 2.43
C CYS A 543 5.20 -25.15 3.61
N MET A 544 4.24 -25.89 4.15
CA MET A 544 4.44 -26.69 5.37
C MET A 544 5.42 -27.87 5.15
N PRO A 545 6.56 -27.95 5.86
CA PRO A 545 7.48 -29.08 5.75
C PRO A 545 6.81 -30.42 6.08
N GLY A 546 6.98 -31.40 5.20
CA GLY A 546 6.40 -32.75 5.36
C GLY A 546 4.91 -32.88 5.03
N ALA A 547 4.17 -31.80 4.78
CA ALA A 547 2.76 -31.89 4.39
C ALA A 547 2.61 -32.48 2.96
N PRO A 548 1.81 -33.54 2.73
CA PRO A 548 1.79 -34.26 1.46
C PRO A 548 1.55 -33.41 0.21
N GLY A 549 0.69 -32.39 0.28
CA GLY A 549 0.35 -31.54 -0.86
C GLY A 549 1.46 -30.58 -1.31
N VAL A 550 2.52 -30.40 -0.51
CA VAL A 550 3.64 -29.48 -0.79
C VAL A 550 5.03 -30.11 -0.60
N ALA A 551 5.12 -31.35 -0.09
CA ALA A 551 6.39 -32.02 0.21
C ALA A 551 7.32 -32.15 -1.01
N LYS A 552 6.79 -32.22 -2.24
CA LYS A 552 7.58 -32.26 -3.49
C LYS A 552 8.47 -31.03 -3.69
N TYR A 553 8.08 -29.87 -3.17
CA TYR A 553 8.86 -28.63 -3.23
C TYR A 553 10.01 -28.57 -2.21
N LYS A 554 10.14 -29.60 -1.35
CA LYS A 554 11.12 -29.72 -0.27
C LYS A 554 11.30 -28.44 0.57
N PRO A 555 10.22 -27.85 1.11
CA PRO A 555 10.31 -26.53 1.71
C PRO A 555 11.16 -26.53 2.99
N GLU A 556 12.12 -25.61 3.05
CA GLU A 556 13.10 -25.47 4.13
C GLU A 556 12.72 -24.29 5.04
N LEU A 557 12.71 -24.51 6.36
CA LEU A 557 12.37 -23.48 7.33
C LEU A 557 13.52 -22.48 7.50
N MET A 558 13.43 -21.36 6.79
CA MET A 558 14.39 -20.26 6.86
C MET A 558 13.90 -19.17 7.82
N TYR A 559 14.84 -18.42 8.39
CA TYR A 559 14.56 -17.21 9.17
C TYR A 559 15.12 -16.00 8.42
N PRO A 560 14.37 -14.88 8.32
CA PRO A 560 14.82 -13.72 7.58
C PRO A 560 16.03 -13.08 8.28
N ARG A 561 16.98 -12.60 7.48
CA ARG A 561 18.07 -11.72 7.90
C ARG A 561 17.90 -10.37 7.21
N PRO A 562 17.12 -9.44 7.79
CA PRO A 562 16.83 -8.15 7.15
C PRO A 562 18.07 -7.27 7.08
N SER A 563 18.15 -6.41 6.06
CA SER A 563 19.25 -5.45 5.91
C SER A 563 19.35 -4.50 7.10
N PRO A 564 20.55 -4.03 7.48
CA PRO A 564 20.70 -2.93 8.43
C PRO A 564 19.81 -1.73 8.06
N GLY A 565 19.63 -1.46 6.77
CA GLY A 565 18.71 -0.44 6.27
C GLY A 565 17.25 -0.72 6.63
N THR A 566 16.77 -1.93 6.33
CA THR A 566 15.44 -2.42 6.70
C THR A 566 15.24 -2.37 8.23
N LEU A 567 16.26 -2.73 9.01
CA LEU A 567 16.23 -2.69 10.49
C LEU A 567 16.29 -1.25 11.07
N GLU A 568 16.60 -0.23 10.26
CA GLU A 568 16.51 1.18 10.64
C GLU A 568 15.13 1.76 10.34
N VAL A 569 14.56 1.45 9.17
CA VAL A 569 13.19 1.90 8.80
C VAL A 569 12.10 1.10 9.48
N ASP A 570 12.31 -0.20 9.71
CA ASP A 570 11.37 -1.12 10.36
C ASP A 570 12.04 -1.96 11.47
N PRO A 571 12.27 -1.38 12.67
CA PRO A 571 12.86 -2.09 13.79
C PRO A 571 11.99 -3.19 14.38
N SER A 572 10.71 -3.35 13.99
CA SER A 572 9.86 -4.44 14.47
C SER A 572 10.47 -5.81 14.11
N MET A 573 11.18 -5.87 12.98
CA MET A 573 11.92 -7.04 12.50
C MET A 573 13.17 -7.38 13.34
N LYS A 574 13.51 -6.61 14.39
CA LYS A 574 14.59 -6.94 15.34
C LYS A 574 14.10 -7.95 16.38
N ALA A 575 14.12 -9.23 16.03
CA ALA A 575 13.62 -10.36 16.82
C ALA A 575 14.38 -10.67 18.14
N ARG A 576 14.60 -9.67 19.02
CA ARG A 576 15.25 -9.82 20.33
C ARG A 576 14.71 -8.92 21.48
N ARG A 577 13.58 -8.20 21.32
CA ARG A 577 12.88 -7.53 22.44
C ARG A 577 11.36 -7.66 22.32
N GLU A 578 10.72 -8.03 23.42
CA GLU A 578 9.34 -8.57 23.45
C GLU A 578 8.21 -7.50 23.46
N GLN A 579 8.51 -6.21 23.24
CA GLN A 579 7.63 -5.11 23.65
C GLN A 579 7.07 -4.19 22.55
N GLU A 580 7.49 -4.28 21.29
CA GLU A 580 6.99 -3.36 20.23
C GLU A 580 6.72 -4.08 18.89
N GLY A 581 5.47 -4.03 18.41
CA GLY A 581 5.25 -3.79 16.97
C GLY A 581 4.67 -4.86 16.04
N MET A 582 3.86 -5.82 16.51
CA MET A 582 2.73 -6.44 15.76
C MET A 582 2.98 -7.26 14.46
N TRP A 583 4.10 -7.11 13.73
CA TRP A 583 4.31 -7.71 12.39
C TRP A 583 5.49 -8.70 12.28
N VAL A 584 6.07 -9.11 13.41
CA VAL A 584 7.32 -9.89 13.51
C VAL A 584 7.17 -11.37 13.07
N HIS A 585 6.13 -11.74 12.30
CA HIS A 585 5.76 -13.13 12.08
C HIS A 585 6.85 -13.97 11.39
N PRO A 586 7.40 -13.58 10.21
CA PRO A 586 8.51 -14.30 9.56
C PRO A 586 9.73 -14.47 10.48
N ALA A 587 10.01 -13.50 11.33
CA ALA A 587 11.21 -13.47 12.17
C ALA A 587 11.05 -14.22 13.52
N VAL A 588 9.81 -14.46 13.98
CA VAL A 588 9.54 -15.32 15.17
C VAL A 588 9.39 -16.79 14.77
N ASN A 589 8.60 -17.08 13.73
CA ASN A 589 8.17 -18.45 13.43
C ASN A 589 8.86 -19.08 12.20
N GLY A 590 9.61 -18.29 11.43
CA GLY A 590 10.29 -18.72 10.20
C GLY A 590 9.35 -18.87 8.99
N VAL A 591 9.89 -18.74 7.79
CA VAL A 591 9.16 -18.96 6.52
C VAL A 591 9.75 -20.20 5.86
N ALA A 592 8.88 -21.14 5.49
CA ALA A 592 9.28 -22.41 4.89
C ALA A 592 9.31 -22.29 3.35
N LEU A 593 10.45 -21.90 2.80
CA LEU A 593 10.61 -21.59 1.37
C LEU A 593 10.86 -22.85 0.55
N ALA A 594 10.22 -22.95 -0.62
CA ALA A 594 10.47 -24.01 -1.60
C ALA A 594 11.93 -24.00 -2.11
N GLU A 595 12.49 -25.18 -2.35
CA GLU A 595 13.86 -25.34 -2.87
C GLU A 595 14.02 -24.70 -4.27
N ASP A 596 12.99 -24.80 -5.11
CA ASP A 596 12.92 -24.14 -6.42
C ASP A 596 11.56 -23.44 -6.58
N PRO A 597 11.52 -22.09 -6.54
CA PRO A 597 10.27 -21.34 -6.66
C PRO A 597 9.57 -21.57 -8.00
N ARG A 598 10.29 -21.96 -9.07
CA ARG A 598 9.68 -22.25 -10.38
C ARG A 598 8.66 -23.37 -10.28
N THR A 599 8.99 -24.42 -9.53
CA THR A 599 8.08 -25.56 -9.35
C THR A 599 6.85 -25.21 -8.51
N LEU A 600 7.01 -24.34 -7.50
CA LEU A 600 5.89 -23.86 -6.69
C LEU A 600 4.96 -22.95 -7.49
N HIS A 601 5.50 -21.94 -8.17
CA HIS A 601 4.71 -20.98 -8.94
C HIS A 601 4.05 -21.61 -10.17
N ASN A 602 4.77 -22.48 -10.90
CA ASN A 602 4.20 -23.19 -12.05
C ASN A 602 2.96 -23.98 -11.62
N ASP A 603 3.13 -24.89 -10.66
CA ASP A 603 2.08 -25.81 -10.26
C ASP A 603 0.89 -25.08 -9.61
N LEU A 604 1.15 -23.95 -8.91
CA LEU A 604 0.09 -23.09 -8.36
C LEU A 604 -0.72 -22.42 -9.47
N HIS A 605 -0.08 -21.81 -10.46
CA HIS A 605 -0.80 -21.11 -11.52
C HIS A 605 -1.44 -22.08 -12.53
N THR A 606 -0.86 -23.28 -12.75
CA THR A 606 -1.53 -24.38 -13.45
C THR A 606 -2.82 -24.76 -12.75
N TYR A 607 -2.81 -25.01 -11.43
CA TYR A 607 -4.01 -25.36 -10.68
C TYR A 607 -5.09 -24.25 -10.73
N LEU A 608 -4.69 -22.98 -10.60
CA LEU A 608 -5.61 -21.85 -10.70
C LEU A 608 -6.20 -21.71 -12.11
N HIS A 609 -5.38 -21.88 -13.16
CA HIS A 609 -5.84 -21.91 -14.55
C HIS A 609 -6.82 -23.07 -14.83
N GLU A 610 -6.51 -24.29 -14.35
CA GLU A 610 -7.41 -25.46 -14.43
C GLU A 610 -8.75 -25.22 -13.72
N CYS A 611 -8.76 -24.40 -12.66
CA CYS A 611 -9.98 -23.94 -11.99
C CYS A 611 -10.69 -22.76 -12.70
N GLY A 612 -10.17 -22.26 -13.83
CA GLY A 612 -10.76 -21.16 -14.58
C GLY A 612 -10.56 -19.77 -13.97
N VAL A 613 -9.56 -19.60 -13.09
CA VAL A 613 -9.14 -18.31 -12.51
C VAL A 613 -8.37 -17.51 -13.55
N ASP A 614 -8.67 -16.22 -13.68
CA ASP A 614 -8.13 -15.38 -14.77
C ASP A 614 -6.85 -14.64 -14.38
N GLY A 615 -6.56 -14.47 -13.09
CA GLY A 615 -5.46 -13.65 -12.60
C GLY A 615 -5.12 -13.83 -11.12
N VAL A 616 -4.04 -13.18 -10.67
CA VAL A 616 -3.58 -13.23 -9.28
C VAL A 616 -3.24 -11.86 -8.68
N LYS A 617 -3.45 -11.72 -7.36
CA LYS A 617 -2.81 -10.68 -6.53
C LYS A 617 -1.73 -11.34 -5.68
N VAL A 618 -0.51 -10.85 -5.78
CA VAL A 618 0.68 -11.48 -5.19
C VAL A 618 1.30 -10.59 -4.13
N ASP A 619 1.07 -10.93 -2.86
CA ASP A 619 1.54 -10.19 -1.70
C ASP A 619 2.95 -10.62 -1.24
N VAL A 620 3.47 -9.86 -0.27
CA VAL A 620 4.70 -10.10 0.50
C VAL A 620 5.99 -10.14 -0.33
N GLN A 621 6.01 -9.46 -1.48
CA GLN A 621 7.13 -9.51 -2.43
C GLN A 621 8.46 -9.05 -1.80
N SER A 622 8.50 -7.85 -1.20
CA SER A 622 9.74 -7.31 -0.58
C SER A 622 10.28 -8.19 0.56
N THR A 623 9.47 -9.07 1.17
CA THR A 623 9.93 -9.99 2.22
C THR A 623 10.93 -11.01 1.69
N ILE A 624 10.83 -11.43 0.42
CA ILE A 624 11.65 -12.53 -0.10
C ILE A 624 13.14 -12.18 -0.11
N THR A 625 13.45 -10.90 -0.34
CA THR A 625 14.82 -10.34 -0.31
C THR A 625 15.58 -10.75 0.94
N MET A 626 14.96 -10.67 2.13
CA MET A 626 15.57 -10.92 3.44
C MET A 626 16.06 -12.35 3.67
N PHE A 627 15.72 -13.29 2.78
CA PHE A 627 16.22 -14.66 2.80
C PHE A 627 17.46 -14.87 1.93
N GLY A 628 18.00 -13.79 1.33
CA GLY A 628 19.20 -13.81 0.48
C GLY A 628 20.51 -14.23 1.14
N TYR A 629 20.56 -14.34 2.48
CA TYR A 629 21.76 -14.80 3.21
C TYR A 629 22.07 -16.29 2.93
N HIS A 630 23.31 -16.59 2.53
CA HIS A 630 23.74 -17.86 1.95
C HIS A 630 22.98 -18.30 0.69
N GLN A 631 22.31 -17.35 0.01
CA GLN A 631 21.44 -17.59 -1.14
C GLN A 631 21.74 -16.65 -2.32
N GLY A 632 22.83 -15.86 -2.24
CA GLY A 632 23.29 -14.94 -3.29
C GLY A 632 23.05 -13.46 -3.02
N GLY A 633 22.50 -13.10 -1.86
CA GLY A 633 22.18 -11.71 -1.49
C GLY A 633 20.74 -11.29 -1.80
N TYR A 634 20.38 -10.08 -1.36
CA TYR A 634 19.01 -9.54 -1.41
C TYR A 634 18.50 -9.38 -2.85
N ALA A 635 19.33 -8.80 -3.73
CA ALA A 635 18.98 -8.55 -5.13
C ALA A 635 18.81 -9.86 -5.92
N ALA A 636 19.79 -10.78 -5.83
CA ALA A 636 19.72 -12.08 -6.50
C ALA A 636 18.57 -12.96 -5.98
N MET A 637 18.16 -12.81 -4.72
CA MET A 637 16.96 -13.45 -4.18
C MET A 637 15.69 -12.85 -4.77
N GLY A 638 15.56 -11.51 -4.80
CA GLY A 638 14.44 -10.83 -5.46
C GLY A 638 14.29 -11.25 -6.92
N ALA A 639 15.35 -11.09 -7.72
CA ALA A 639 15.37 -11.43 -9.14
C ALA A 639 15.03 -12.91 -9.41
N ARG A 640 15.46 -13.83 -8.53
CA ARG A 640 15.15 -15.27 -8.66
C ARG A 640 13.67 -15.58 -8.47
N TRP A 641 13.01 -14.92 -7.52
CA TRP A 641 11.59 -15.17 -7.22
C TRP A 641 10.65 -14.39 -8.14
N HIS A 642 10.95 -13.12 -8.46
CA HIS A 642 10.20 -12.33 -9.44
C HIS A 642 10.21 -12.96 -10.83
N ARG A 643 11.38 -13.35 -11.35
CA ARG A 643 11.47 -14.07 -12.63
C ARG A 643 10.70 -15.38 -12.61
N SER A 644 10.67 -16.07 -11.47
CA SER A 644 9.88 -17.29 -11.30
C SER A 644 8.36 -17.03 -11.26
N LEU A 645 7.94 -15.89 -10.74
CA LEU A 645 6.53 -15.49 -10.66
C LEU A 645 6.03 -15.08 -12.05
N GLU A 646 6.68 -14.10 -12.68
CA GLU A 646 6.29 -13.57 -13.99
C GLU A 646 6.34 -14.65 -15.09
N THR A 647 7.36 -15.52 -15.09
CA THR A 647 7.40 -16.66 -16.05
C THR A 647 6.20 -17.58 -15.88
N SER A 648 5.70 -17.75 -14.65
CA SER A 648 4.55 -18.61 -14.37
C SER A 648 3.22 -17.94 -14.71
N VAL A 649 3.05 -16.65 -14.38
CA VAL A 649 1.84 -15.89 -14.78
C VAL A 649 1.76 -15.83 -16.30
N ALA A 650 2.84 -15.49 -17.01
CA ALA A 650 2.85 -15.41 -18.46
C ALA A 650 2.61 -16.77 -19.16
N ALA A 651 2.87 -17.90 -18.48
CA ALA A 651 2.63 -19.24 -19.00
C ALA A 651 1.18 -19.74 -18.80
N HIS A 652 0.50 -19.29 -17.74
CA HIS A 652 -0.77 -19.89 -17.27
C HIS A 652 -1.94 -18.91 -17.17
N LEU A 653 -1.72 -17.60 -17.02
CA LEU A 653 -2.78 -16.61 -16.76
C LEU A 653 -2.91 -15.66 -17.95
N PRO A 654 -4.04 -15.71 -18.71
CA PRO A 654 -4.24 -14.91 -19.91
C PRO A 654 -4.01 -13.41 -19.67
N GLY A 655 -3.41 -12.72 -20.64
CA GLY A 655 -3.12 -11.28 -20.52
C GLY A 655 -2.07 -10.90 -19.46
N ASN A 656 -1.33 -11.86 -18.91
CA ASN A 656 -0.36 -11.68 -17.83
C ASN A 656 -0.95 -11.01 -16.56
N HIS A 657 -2.16 -11.42 -16.19
CA HIS A 657 -2.99 -10.84 -15.15
C HIS A 657 -2.41 -10.98 -13.73
N GLN A 658 -1.50 -10.08 -13.34
CA GLN A 658 -0.83 -10.03 -12.04
C GLN A 658 -0.91 -8.64 -11.40
N ILE A 659 -1.42 -8.56 -10.16
CA ILE A 659 -1.33 -7.38 -9.30
C ILE A 659 -0.16 -7.58 -8.32
N ASN A 660 0.90 -6.79 -8.47
CA ASN A 660 2.01 -6.76 -7.52
C ASN A 660 1.61 -6.00 -6.25
N SER A 661 1.97 -6.55 -5.09
CA SER A 661 1.61 -5.96 -3.81
C SER A 661 2.67 -6.24 -2.75
N MET A 662 2.81 -5.30 -1.81
CA MET A 662 3.89 -5.28 -0.81
C MET A 662 5.27 -5.29 -1.50
N CYS A 663 5.43 -4.40 -2.49
CA CYS A 663 6.37 -4.51 -3.60
C CYS A 663 7.13 -3.20 -3.92
N CYS A 664 7.21 -2.26 -2.97
CA CYS A 664 7.88 -0.97 -3.18
C CYS A 664 9.37 -0.98 -2.77
N ALA A 665 10.02 -2.15 -2.71
CA ALA A 665 11.48 -2.22 -2.59
C ALA A 665 12.13 -2.21 -3.97
N MET A 666 13.30 -1.57 -4.13
CA MET A 666 13.96 -1.51 -5.44
C MET A 666 14.27 -2.90 -6.04
N GLU A 667 14.49 -3.89 -5.17
CA GLU A 667 14.69 -5.30 -5.56
C GLU A 667 13.42 -5.94 -6.17
N ASP A 668 12.23 -5.40 -5.89
CA ASP A 668 10.98 -5.77 -6.56
C ASP A 668 10.78 -4.92 -7.82
N ILE A 669 10.85 -3.59 -7.70
CA ILE A 669 10.55 -2.64 -8.78
C ILE A 669 11.43 -2.90 -10.00
N TYR A 670 12.73 -3.12 -9.83
CA TYR A 670 13.66 -3.37 -10.94
C TYR A 670 13.59 -4.81 -11.49
N ASN A 671 12.68 -5.64 -11.01
CA ASN A 671 12.41 -6.98 -11.53
C ASN A 671 10.98 -7.15 -12.09
N MET A 672 10.11 -6.13 -12.02
CA MET A 672 8.82 -6.10 -12.70
C MET A 672 9.06 -5.92 -14.21
N SER A 673 9.29 -7.03 -14.92
CA SER A 673 9.69 -7.04 -16.34
C SER A 673 8.49 -7.16 -17.27
N HIS A 674 7.40 -7.76 -16.78
CA HIS A 674 6.21 -8.10 -17.56
C HIS A 674 4.89 -7.82 -16.81
N SER A 675 4.90 -7.81 -15.49
CA SER A 675 3.73 -7.58 -14.64
C SER A 675 3.45 -6.08 -14.50
N ASN A 676 2.29 -5.65 -14.98
CA ASN A 676 2.02 -4.25 -15.31
C ASN A 676 1.13 -3.51 -14.30
N ILE A 677 0.84 -4.09 -13.12
CA ILE A 677 0.08 -3.44 -12.04
C ILE A 677 0.87 -3.58 -10.73
N GLY A 678 1.00 -2.50 -9.96
CA GLY A 678 1.73 -2.51 -8.69
C GLY A 678 1.17 -1.56 -7.63
N ARG A 679 1.00 -2.08 -6.41
CA ARG A 679 0.50 -1.32 -5.25
C ARG A 679 1.47 -0.23 -4.82
N VAL A 680 0.97 1.01 -4.71
CA VAL A 680 1.78 2.21 -4.45
C VAL A 680 1.65 2.76 -3.02
N GLY A 681 0.90 2.09 -2.15
CA GLY A 681 0.65 2.55 -0.79
C GLY A 681 0.42 1.42 0.20
N GLU A 682 0.53 1.73 1.49
CA GLU A 682 0.06 0.85 2.56
C GLU A 682 -1.48 0.77 2.56
N ASP A 683 -2.00 -0.39 2.97
CA ASP A 683 -3.41 -0.75 2.93
C ASP A 683 -4.38 0.31 3.52
N PHE A 684 -5.56 0.39 2.93
CA PHE A 684 -6.66 1.19 3.44
C PHE A 684 -7.22 0.59 4.74
N TYR A 685 -7.13 1.36 5.84
CA TYR A 685 -7.69 0.99 7.14
C TYR A 685 -8.96 1.82 7.44
N PRO A 686 -10.18 1.35 7.13
CA PRO A 686 -11.41 2.12 7.36
C PRO A 686 -11.55 2.55 8.83
N ALA A 687 -11.25 1.64 9.77
CA ALA A 687 -11.29 1.90 11.21
C ALA A 687 -10.18 2.84 11.75
N LEU A 688 -9.28 3.37 10.92
CA LEU A 688 -8.20 4.29 11.30
C LEU A 688 -8.30 5.63 10.52
N PRO A 689 -9.03 6.64 11.04
CA PRO A 689 -9.21 7.93 10.36
C PRO A 689 -7.93 8.66 9.98
N ALA A 690 -6.85 8.47 10.74
CA ALA A 690 -5.53 9.03 10.43
C ALA A 690 -4.94 8.52 9.10
N SER A 691 -5.44 7.40 8.56
CA SER A 691 -4.95 6.78 7.33
C SER A 691 -5.55 7.37 6.07
N HIS A 692 -6.79 7.86 6.07
CA HIS A 692 -7.59 8.07 4.86
C HIS A 692 -6.97 9.09 3.90
N THR A 693 -6.63 10.28 4.39
CA THR A 693 -5.95 11.33 3.60
C THR A 693 -4.48 11.00 3.36
N ALA A 694 -3.83 10.34 4.32
CA ALA A 694 -2.41 10.01 4.29
C ALA A 694 -2.08 8.94 3.23
N HIS A 695 -2.99 7.98 3.07
CA HIS A 695 -3.01 6.97 2.03
C HIS A 695 -3.00 7.64 0.64
N ILE A 696 -3.91 8.60 0.40
CA ILE A 696 -4.03 9.31 -0.88
C ILE A 696 -2.73 10.07 -1.20
N ALA A 697 -2.17 10.79 -0.23
CA ALA A 697 -0.89 11.48 -0.41
C ALA A 697 0.27 10.50 -0.68
N ASN A 698 0.40 9.44 0.11
CA ASN A 698 1.44 8.43 -0.09
C ASN A 698 1.34 7.76 -1.47
N ALA A 699 0.13 7.42 -1.91
CA ALA A 699 -0.12 6.80 -3.21
C ALA A 699 0.21 7.75 -4.38
N ALA A 700 -0.25 9.00 -4.32
CA ALA A 700 0.02 10.00 -5.36
C ALA A 700 1.52 10.27 -5.52
N PHE A 701 2.25 10.49 -4.42
CA PHE A 701 3.69 10.73 -4.51
C PHE A 701 4.50 9.47 -4.87
N THR A 702 4.10 8.28 -4.42
CA THR A 702 4.80 7.03 -4.79
C THR A 702 4.54 6.65 -6.25
N THR A 703 3.41 7.07 -6.83
CA THR A 703 3.10 6.96 -8.27
C THR A 703 4.12 7.69 -9.16
N LEU A 704 4.87 8.68 -8.64
CA LEU A 704 5.95 9.36 -9.38
C LEU A 704 7.14 8.42 -9.71
N MET A 705 7.30 7.31 -9.00
CA MET A 705 8.29 6.26 -9.33
C MET A 705 7.60 4.99 -9.83
N MET A 706 6.60 4.50 -9.10
CA MET A 706 5.92 3.25 -9.45
C MET A 706 5.21 3.36 -10.81
N GLY A 707 4.57 4.49 -11.10
CA GLY A 707 3.83 4.75 -12.34
C GLY A 707 4.68 4.91 -13.60
N VAL A 708 6.00 4.71 -13.51
CA VAL A 708 6.90 4.56 -14.67
C VAL A 708 7.10 3.08 -15.02
N VAL A 709 6.92 2.18 -14.05
CA VAL A 709 7.25 0.74 -14.13
C VAL A 709 6.01 -0.13 -14.17
N ALA A 710 5.01 0.19 -13.34
CA ALA A 710 3.76 -0.54 -13.23
C ALA A 710 2.57 0.42 -13.01
N TRP A 711 1.40 0.06 -13.52
CA TRP A 711 0.18 0.84 -13.35
C TRP A 711 -0.20 0.88 -11.86
N PRO A 712 -0.49 2.07 -11.29
CA PRO A 712 -0.58 2.20 -9.84
C PRO A 712 -1.87 1.61 -9.27
N ASP A 713 -1.76 0.59 -8.42
CA ASP A 713 -2.84 0.16 -7.54
C ASP A 713 -2.89 1.05 -6.29
N TRP A 714 -3.92 1.90 -6.22
CA TRP A 714 -4.23 2.76 -5.07
C TRP A 714 -5.12 2.05 -4.04
N ASP A 715 -5.14 0.72 -3.99
CA ASP A 715 -5.93 -0.13 -3.08
C ASP A 715 -7.47 0.03 -3.17
N MET A 716 -8.14 -0.89 -2.50
CA MET A 716 -9.57 -0.94 -2.21
C MET A 716 -10.03 0.24 -1.36
N PHE A 717 -11.35 0.45 -1.34
CA PHE A 717 -12.00 1.24 -0.30
C PHE A 717 -13.35 0.63 0.06
N HIS A 718 -14.01 1.22 1.06
CA HIS A 718 -15.39 0.94 1.40
C HIS A 718 -16.27 2.10 0.87
N SER A 719 -17.30 1.78 0.09
CA SER A 719 -18.29 2.73 -0.42
C SER A 719 -19.28 3.13 0.67
N ASP A 720 -19.69 2.20 1.56
CA ASP A 720 -20.41 2.54 2.79
C ASP A 720 -19.42 2.91 3.91
N HIS A 721 -18.89 4.13 3.84
CA HIS A 721 -17.92 4.61 4.83
C HIS A 721 -17.90 6.14 4.95
N GLY A 722 -17.64 6.67 6.16
CA GLY A 722 -17.59 8.12 6.43
C GLY A 722 -16.48 8.90 5.69
N SER A 723 -15.61 8.22 4.95
CA SER A 723 -14.61 8.81 4.04
C SER A 723 -14.70 8.25 2.60
N SER A 724 -15.81 7.61 2.24
CA SER A 724 -15.99 6.95 0.93
C SER A 724 -15.89 7.93 -0.24
N HIS A 725 -16.57 9.08 -0.19
CA HIS A 725 -16.49 10.12 -1.23
C HIS A 725 -15.05 10.61 -1.49
N LEU A 726 -14.28 10.85 -0.42
CA LEU A 726 -12.86 11.23 -0.51
C LEU A 726 -12.05 10.16 -1.23
N HIS A 727 -12.30 8.90 -0.89
CA HIS A 727 -11.61 7.75 -1.47
C HIS A 727 -12.06 7.39 -2.89
N ALA A 728 -13.33 7.64 -3.24
CA ALA A 728 -13.87 7.53 -4.58
C ALA A 728 -13.27 8.62 -5.49
N ALA A 729 -13.24 9.88 -5.03
CA ALA A 729 -12.62 10.98 -5.75
C ALA A 729 -11.13 10.72 -6.05
N ALA A 730 -10.41 10.14 -5.07
CA ALA A 730 -9.02 9.70 -5.26
C ALA A 730 -8.89 8.62 -6.34
N ARG A 731 -9.78 7.62 -6.42
CA ARG A 731 -9.71 6.59 -7.47
C ARG A 731 -10.04 7.15 -8.85
N ALA A 732 -11.04 8.04 -8.95
CA ALA A 732 -11.38 8.70 -10.21
C ALA A 732 -10.20 9.45 -10.84
N VAL A 733 -9.42 10.22 -10.06
CA VAL A 733 -8.22 10.91 -10.58
C VAL A 733 -6.97 10.02 -10.68
N SER A 734 -6.91 8.87 -9.98
CA SER A 734 -5.72 8.01 -9.98
C SER A 734 -5.37 7.41 -11.36
N GLY A 735 -6.37 7.25 -12.24
CA GLY A 735 -6.25 6.44 -13.47
C GLY A 735 -6.06 4.93 -13.23
N GLY A 736 -5.96 4.51 -11.96
CA GLY A 736 -5.70 3.15 -11.50
C GLY A 736 -6.94 2.25 -11.52
N LEU A 737 -6.87 1.17 -10.74
CA LEU A 737 -7.97 0.24 -10.54
C LEU A 737 -9.05 0.83 -9.63
N VAL A 738 -10.32 0.46 -9.87
CA VAL A 738 -11.45 0.76 -8.99
C VAL A 738 -12.07 -0.56 -8.54
N TYR A 739 -11.96 -0.85 -7.25
CA TYR A 739 -12.51 -2.06 -6.62
C TYR A 739 -12.75 -1.78 -5.13
N VAL A 740 -13.73 -2.46 -4.54
CA VAL A 740 -14.18 -2.24 -3.16
C VAL A 740 -14.05 -3.49 -2.30
N SER A 741 -13.86 -3.29 -1.00
CA SER A 741 -13.84 -4.34 0.02
C SER A 741 -15.05 -4.27 0.97
N ASP A 742 -16.12 -3.63 0.51
CA ASP A 742 -17.42 -3.62 1.18
C ASP A 742 -17.95 -5.04 1.39
N ARG A 743 -18.71 -5.23 2.47
CA ARG A 743 -19.43 -6.47 2.72
C ARG A 743 -20.63 -6.56 1.78
N VAL A 744 -20.92 -7.75 1.25
CA VAL A 744 -22.07 -7.97 0.34
C VAL A 744 -23.36 -7.48 1.02
N GLY A 745 -24.04 -6.51 0.39
CA GLY A 745 -25.23 -5.83 0.92
C GLY A 745 -24.96 -4.50 1.64
N GLU A 746 -23.72 -4.25 2.09
CA GLU A 746 -23.27 -3.02 2.76
C GLU A 746 -22.51 -2.14 1.74
N HIS A 747 -23.18 -1.71 0.66
CA HIS A 747 -22.59 -0.97 -0.47
C HIS A 747 -23.33 0.35 -0.74
N ASP A 748 -22.61 1.46 -0.91
CA ASP A 748 -23.17 2.70 -1.45
C ASP A 748 -23.23 2.66 -2.99
N PHE A 749 -24.31 2.07 -3.51
CA PHE A 749 -24.59 2.06 -4.94
C PHE A 749 -24.82 3.45 -5.55
N ALA A 750 -25.17 4.49 -4.77
CA ALA A 750 -25.30 5.84 -5.30
C ALA A 750 -23.92 6.45 -5.60
N LEU A 751 -22.94 6.27 -4.70
CA LEU A 751 -21.55 6.65 -4.94
C LEU A 751 -20.89 5.80 -6.03
N LEU A 752 -21.10 4.47 -6.01
CA LEU A 752 -20.49 3.57 -7.01
C LEU A 752 -20.94 3.89 -8.45
N ARG A 753 -22.21 4.29 -8.65
CA ARG A 753 -22.73 4.78 -9.95
C ARG A 753 -22.14 6.12 -10.42
N ARG A 754 -21.30 6.79 -9.61
CA ARG A 754 -20.48 7.94 -10.04
C ARG A 754 -19.07 7.55 -10.51
N LEU A 755 -18.67 6.30 -10.32
CA LEU A 755 -17.39 5.74 -10.77
C LEU A 755 -17.56 4.76 -11.93
N VAL A 756 -18.54 3.86 -11.80
CA VAL A 756 -18.74 2.67 -12.64
C VAL A 756 -19.96 2.86 -13.53
N LEU A 757 -19.81 2.52 -14.81
CA LEU A 757 -20.84 2.54 -15.83
C LEU A 757 -21.72 1.27 -15.78
N PRO A 758 -22.90 1.25 -16.44
CA PRO A 758 -23.78 0.07 -16.43
C PRO A 758 -23.21 -1.18 -17.13
N ASP A 759 -22.13 -1.08 -17.91
CA ASP A 759 -21.35 -2.21 -18.47
C ASP A 759 -20.32 -2.79 -17.47
N GLY A 760 -20.24 -2.24 -16.25
CA GLY A 760 -19.19 -2.56 -15.27
C GLY A 760 -17.84 -1.88 -15.55
N GLY A 761 -17.74 -1.10 -16.64
CA GLY A 761 -16.56 -0.35 -17.00
C GLY A 761 -16.44 0.97 -16.25
N VAL A 762 -15.34 1.68 -16.47
CA VAL A 762 -14.99 2.90 -15.74
C VAL A 762 -14.51 4.01 -16.66
N LEU A 763 -14.89 5.26 -16.36
CA LEU A 763 -14.35 6.45 -17.02
C LEU A 763 -12.94 6.73 -16.49
N ARG A 764 -11.99 5.86 -16.87
CA ARG A 764 -10.61 5.82 -16.36
C ARG A 764 -9.73 6.83 -17.09
N CYS A 765 -9.00 7.65 -16.32
CA CYS A 765 -8.00 8.56 -16.87
C CYS A 765 -6.85 7.80 -17.58
N ARG A 766 -6.23 8.46 -18.56
CA ARG A 766 -5.26 7.88 -19.50
C ARG A 766 -3.84 7.72 -18.96
N LEU A 767 -3.51 8.30 -17.80
CA LEU A 767 -2.20 8.22 -17.17
C LEU A 767 -2.30 7.78 -15.70
N PRO A 768 -1.17 7.40 -15.07
CA PRO A 768 -1.03 7.39 -13.61
C PRO A 768 -1.25 8.79 -13.03
N GLY A 769 -2.11 8.95 -12.03
CA GLY A 769 -2.38 10.24 -11.38
C GLY A 769 -1.17 10.74 -10.57
N ARG A 770 -0.68 11.94 -10.87
CA ARG A 770 0.57 12.51 -10.32
C ARG A 770 0.30 13.84 -9.58
N PRO A 771 1.02 14.17 -8.49
CA PRO A 771 0.96 15.51 -7.90
C PRO A 771 1.36 16.61 -8.91
N THR A 772 0.75 17.79 -8.82
CA THR A 772 1.12 18.94 -9.65
C THR A 772 2.50 19.49 -9.29
N THR A 773 3.13 20.22 -10.22
CA THR A 773 4.50 20.75 -10.10
C THR A 773 4.71 21.60 -8.84
N ASP A 774 3.72 22.41 -8.46
CA ASP A 774 3.76 23.25 -7.25
C ASP A 774 3.63 22.45 -5.94
N CYS A 775 3.02 21.26 -5.99
CA CYS A 775 2.93 20.31 -4.87
C CYS A 775 4.20 19.47 -4.67
N LEU A 776 4.98 19.19 -5.73
CA LEU A 776 6.11 18.24 -5.70
C LEU A 776 7.05 18.45 -4.50
N PHE A 777 7.38 19.71 -4.22
CA PHE A 777 8.37 20.12 -3.22
C PHE A 777 7.71 20.78 -1.99
N ARG A 778 6.51 20.33 -1.60
CA ARG A 778 5.72 20.81 -0.46
C ARG A 778 5.29 19.65 0.44
N ASP A 779 5.42 19.80 1.75
CA ASP A 779 4.82 18.87 2.72
C ASP A 779 3.32 19.19 2.90
N VAL A 780 2.54 18.79 1.89
CA VAL A 780 1.08 19.01 1.71
C VAL A 780 0.18 18.49 2.84
N SER A 781 0.77 18.03 3.94
CA SER A 781 0.08 17.48 5.10
C SER A 781 0.64 17.93 6.44
N ARG A 782 1.67 18.80 6.44
CA ARG A 782 2.25 19.40 7.65
C ARG A 782 2.53 20.90 7.53
N ASP A 783 2.67 21.45 6.32
CA ASP A 783 2.93 22.89 6.13
C ASP A 783 1.73 23.80 6.47
N LYS A 784 0.52 23.23 6.50
CA LYS A 784 -0.77 23.93 6.71
C LYS A 784 -1.03 25.05 5.71
N GLN A 785 -0.53 24.90 4.48
CA GLN A 785 -0.62 25.89 3.40
C GLN A 785 -0.99 25.24 2.07
N THR A 786 -0.40 24.08 1.74
CA THR A 786 -0.55 23.45 0.42
C THR A 786 -1.62 22.37 0.43
N VAL A 787 -2.68 22.54 -0.38
CA VAL A 787 -3.61 21.46 -0.75
C VAL A 787 -2.90 20.51 -1.70
N LEU A 788 -3.03 19.20 -1.51
CA LEU A 788 -2.56 18.23 -2.51
C LEU A 788 -3.44 18.34 -3.76
N LYS A 789 -2.86 18.83 -4.86
CA LYS A 789 -3.45 18.74 -6.20
C LYS A 789 -2.84 17.53 -6.92
N VAL A 790 -3.67 16.66 -7.47
CA VAL A 790 -3.29 15.52 -8.32
C VAL A 790 -3.87 15.77 -9.72
N TRP A 791 -3.05 15.67 -10.77
CA TRP A 791 -3.48 15.84 -12.15
C TRP A 791 -3.54 14.51 -12.91
N ASN A 792 -4.41 14.48 -13.93
CA ASN A 792 -4.50 13.39 -14.90
C ASN A 792 -5.14 13.89 -16.22
N LEU A 793 -5.30 13.00 -17.21
CA LEU A 793 -5.84 13.29 -18.54
C LEU A 793 -6.96 12.32 -18.95
N ASN A 794 -7.90 12.81 -19.72
CA ASN A 794 -8.84 12.04 -20.53
C ASN A 794 -8.44 12.12 -22.02
N SER A 795 -9.30 11.68 -22.94
CA SER A 795 -9.01 11.78 -24.38
C SER A 795 -9.04 13.21 -24.92
N VAL A 796 -9.85 14.09 -24.30
CA VAL A 796 -10.00 15.51 -24.69
C VAL A 796 -9.70 16.49 -23.54
N THR A 797 -10.04 16.13 -22.31
CA THR A 797 -9.97 17.03 -21.14
C THR A 797 -8.88 16.64 -20.15
N GLY A 798 -8.51 17.56 -19.26
CA GLY A 798 -7.69 17.29 -18.08
C GLY A 798 -8.55 17.06 -16.83
N VAL A 799 -7.97 16.43 -15.82
CA VAL A 799 -8.58 16.19 -14.51
C VAL A 799 -7.68 16.72 -13.40
N LEU A 800 -8.24 17.41 -12.41
CA LEU A 800 -7.54 17.84 -11.19
C LEU A 800 -8.31 17.40 -9.95
N GLY A 801 -7.71 16.57 -9.10
CA GLY A 801 -8.24 16.21 -7.78
C GLY A 801 -7.58 17.00 -6.67
N LEU A 802 -8.40 17.59 -5.79
CA LEU A 802 -7.96 18.43 -4.67
C LEU A 802 -8.17 17.67 -3.35
N PHE A 803 -7.18 17.63 -2.46
CA PHE A 803 -7.25 16.87 -1.20
C PHE A 803 -6.56 17.60 -0.04
N ASN A 804 -7.27 17.79 1.10
CA ASN A 804 -6.74 18.42 2.31
C ASN A 804 -6.76 17.46 3.51
N GLY A 805 -5.59 17.14 4.09
CA GLY A 805 -5.51 16.28 5.28
C GLY A 805 -4.12 15.92 5.80
N SER A 806 -4.09 14.96 6.73
CA SER A 806 -2.90 14.47 7.44
C SER A 806 -2.12 13.39 6.68
N THR A 807 -0.90 13.06 7.17
CA THR A 807 0.08 12.16 6.56
C THR A 807 0.59 11.05 7.51
N TRP A 808 1.44 10.17 6.97
CA TRP A 808 2.29 9.25 7.72
C TRP A 808 3.28 9.99 8.63
N ALA A 809 3.39 9.60 9.90
CA ALA A 809 4.40 10.14 10.80
C ALA A 809 5.62 9.21 10.84
N VAL A 810 6.66 9.54 10.06
CA VAL A 810 7.91 8.77 9.94
C VAL A 810 8.52 8.42 11.30
N ARG A 811 8.57 9.37 12.25
CA ARG A 811 9.05 9.12 13.63
C ARG A 811 8.20 8.13 14.43
N ARG A 812 6.91 7.99 14.12
CA ARG A 812 5.99 7.03 14.75
C ARG A 812 5.89 5.71 13.98
N ARG A 813 6.36 5.67 12.72
CA ARG A 813 6.17 4.55 11.75
C ARG A 813 4.70 4.12 11.62
N ASN A 814 3.80 5.09 11.68
CA ASN A 814 2.36 4.88 11.57
C ASN A 814 1.67 6.15 11.06
N TYR A 815 0.44 6.02 10.59
CA TYR A 815 -0.47 7.12 10.28
C TYR A 815 -0.69 8.01 11.50
N HIS A 816 -0.77 9.33 11.30
CA HIS A 816 -0.95 10.25 12.41
C HIS A 816 -1.73 11.52 12.03
N THR A 817 -2.84 11.74 12.72
CA THR A 817 -3.53 13.02 12.79
C THR A 817 -2.63 14.06 13.45
N HIS A 818 -1.84 14.76 12.63
CA HIS A 818 -0.90 15.81 13.04
C HIS A 818 -1.61 17.06 13.59
N ASP A 819 -2.81 17.33 13.11
CA ASP A 819 -3.74 18.32 13.65
C ASP A 819 -5.13 17.68 13.73
N ALA A 820 -5.81 17.82 14.88
CA ALA A 820 -7.15 17.29 15.10
C ALA A 820 -8.25 18.24 14.58
N ARG A 821 -7.91 19.49 14.24
CA ARG A 821 -8.78 20.47 13.58
C ARG A 821 -7.98 21.17 12.47
N PRO A 822 -7.57 20.44 11.42
CA PRO A 822 -6.82 21.02 10.31
C PRO A 822 -7.63 22.18 9.67
N PRO A 823 -6.97 23.24 9.20
CA PRO A 823 -7.65 24.38 8.61
C PRO A 823 -8.26 24.04 7.25
N THR A 824 -9.33 24.76 6.88
CA THR A 824 -9.68 24.95 5.46
C THR A 824 -8.51 25.65 4.77
N LEU A 825 -8.10 25.13 3.62
CA LEU A 825 -7.02 25.67 2.81
C LEU A 825 -7.58 26.14 1.46
N THR A 826 -6.90 27.08 0.82
CA THR A 826 -7.27 27.53 -0.53
C THR A 826 -6.37 26.84 -1.55
N ALA A 827 -6.96 25.98 -2.39
CA ALA A 827 -6.30 25.52 -3.59
C ALA A 827 -6.38 26.62 -4.66
N VAL A 828 -5.29 26.89 -5.36
CA VAL A 828 -5.29 27.71 -6.58
C VAL A 828 -5.04 26.78 -7.75
N VAL A 829 -6.04 26.64 -8.62
CA VAL A 829 -6.00 25.75 -9.79
C VAL A 829 -5.89 26.53 -11.09
N ARG A 830 -5.19 25.96 -12.07
CA ARG A 830 -4.97 26.52 -13.42
C ARG A 830 -5.11 25.42 -14.49
N PRO A 831 -5.47 25.74 -15.74
CA PRO A 831 -5.33 24.80 -16.84
C PRO A 831 -3.90 24.27 -17.01
N GLY A 832 -2.89 25.11 -16.72
CA GLY A 832 -1.47 24.73 -16.69
C GLY A 832 -1.07 23.74 -15.60
N ASP A 833 -1.92 23.47 -14.59
CA ASP A 833 -1.67 22.40 -13.60
C ASP A 833 -1.79 20.99 -14.21
N VAL A 834 -2.31 20.86 -15.44
CA VAL A 834 -2.36 19.61 -16.21
C VAL A 834 -1.35 19.71 -17.37
N PRO A 835 -0.10 19.25 -17.22
CA PRO A 835 1.01 19.61 -18.10
C PRO A 835 0.77 19.30 -19.58
N TYR A 836 0.22 18.12 -19.91
CA TYR A 836 -0.02 17.70 -21.30
C TYR A 836 -1.47 17.93 -21.77
N LEU A 837 -2.24 18.78 -21.08
CA LEU A 837 -3.54 19.24 -21.60
C LEU A 837 -3.31 20.08 -22.86
N ALA A 838 -4.03 19.77 -23.94
CA ALA A 838 -3.89 20.40 -25.24
C ALA A 838 -3.95 21.95 -25.15
N PRO A 839 -3.07 22.68 -25.87
CA PRO A 839 -3.04 24.13 -25.82
C PRO A 839 -4.25 24.75 -26.50
N ALA A 840 -4.90 25.68 -25.81
CA ALA A 840 -5.92 26.58 -26.35
C ALA A 840 -5.75 27.99 -25.77
N ALA A 841 -6.38 28.98 -26.42
CA ALA A 841 -6.42 30.36 -25.95
C ALA A 841 -7.20 30.49 -24.62
N ARG A 842 -8.35 29.81 -24.52
CA ARG A 842 -9.23 29.76 -23.35
C ARG A 842 -9.51 28.32 -22.94
N TYR A 843 -9.93 28.14 -21.70
CA TYR A 843 -10.30 26.84 -21.14
C TYR A 843 -11.64 26.95 -20.40
N ALA A 844 -12.35 25.84 -20.22
CA ALA A 844 -13.54 25.75 -19.37
C ALA A 844 -13.27 24.72 -18.26
N ALA A 845 -13.47 25.11 -17.01
CA ALA A 845 -13.27 24.28 -15.83
C ALA A 845 -14.61 24.05 -15.11
N TRP A 846 -14.88 22.80 -14.74
CA TRP A 846 -16.05 22.41 -13.95
C TRP A 846 -15.59 21.84 -12.61
N SER A 847 -16.22 22.26 -11.50
CA SER A 847 -16.00 21.69 -10.15
C SER A 847 -17.15 20.76 -9.78
N ASP A 848 -16.85 19.50 -9.45
CA ASP A 848 -17.86 18.56 -8.96
C ASP A 848 -18.43 18.98 -7.60
N LYS A 849 -17.59 19.54 -6.72
CA LYS A 849 -18.01 19.86 -5.36
C LYS A 849 -18.86 21.13 -5.27
N LEU A 850 -18.61 22.10 -6.15
CA LEU A 850 -19.40 23.33 -6.24
C LEU A 850 -20.56 23.23 -7.25
N GLN A 851 -20.50 22.29 -8.20
CA GLN A 851 -21.36 22.27 -9.40
C GLN A 851 -21.30 23.59 -10.18
N GLU A 852 -20.11 24.21 -10.23
CA GLU A 852 -19.84 25.48 -10.90
C GLU A 852 -19.05 25.25 -12.20
N LEU A 853 -19.48 25.90 -13.29
CA LEU A 853 -18.74 26.02 -14.55
C LEU A 853 -18.05 27.40 -14.60
N ARG A 854 -16.76 27.43 -14.93
CA ARG A 854 -15.97 28.65 -15.07
C ARG A 854 -15.16 28.65 -16.36
N VAL A 855 -15.29 29.72 -17.16
CA VAL A 855 -14.38 29.99 -18.27
C VAL A 855 -13.11 30.64 -17.72
N MET A 856 -11.96 30.18 -18.21
CA MET A 856 -10.62 30.64 -17.82
C MET A 856 -9.94 31.28 -19.04
N ALA A 857 -9.45 32.49 -18.87
CA ALA A 857 -9.05 33.38 -19.96
C ALA A 857 -7.70 33.04 -20.61
N ALA A 858 -6.87 32.23 -19.95
CA ALA A 858 -5.56 31.79 -20.41
C ALA A 858 -5.15 30.47 -19.72
N ARG A 859 -4.02 29.87 -20.13
CA ARG A 859 -3.49 28.64 -19.50
C ARG A 859 -3.05 28.85 -18.04
N ASP A 860 -2.60 30.05 -17.70
CA ASP A 860 -2.11 30.42 -16.36
C ASP A 860 -3.13 31.21 -15.51
N ASP A 861 -4.30 31.48 -16.08
CA ASP A 861 -5.45 32.03 -15.35
C ASP A 861 -5.87 31.06 -14.22
N SER A 862 -6.40 31.60 -13.13
CA SER A 862 -6.45 30.89 -11.85
C SER A 862 -7.76 31.01 -11.10
N TRP A 863 -8.28 29.87 -10.64
CA TRP A 863 -9.46 29.77 -9.79
C TRP A 863 -9.02 29.40 -8.36
N ALA A 864 -9.44 30.20 -7.39
CA ALA A 864 -9.24 29.93 -5.97
C ALA A 864 -10.43 29.14 -5.39
N LEU A 865 -10.16 28.00 -4.76
CA LEU A 865 -11.14 27.05 -4.25
C LEU A 865 -10.87 26.73 -2.78
N SER A 866 -11.89 26.86 -1.93
CA SER A 866 -11.80 26.55 -0.50
C SER A 866 -12.00 25.05 -0.25
N VAL A 867 -10.96 24.35 0.19
CA VAL A 867 -10.95 22.91 0.46
C VAL A 867 -10.94 22.67 1.98
N PRO A 868 -12.04 22.20 2.60
CA PRO A 868 -12.13 22.03 4.05
C PRO A 868 -11.08 21.09 4.64
N GLY A 869 -10.63 21.38 5.86
CA GLY A 869 -9.71 20.50 6.58
C GLY A 869 -10.34 19.16 6.96
N GLY A 870 -9.55 18.10 6.96
CA GLY A 870 -9.94 16.80 7.53
C GLY A 870 -10.62 15.86 6.54
N GLY A 871 -10.19 15.87 5.27
CA GLY A 871 -10.77 15.06 4.21
C GLY A 871 -11.68 15.83 3.26
N GLY A 872 -11.67 17.17 3.30
CA GLY A 872 -12.25 17.98 2.23
C GLY A 872 -11.53 17.73 0.90
N HIS A 873 -12.31 17.65 -0.16
CA HIS A 873 -11.87 17.28 -1.50
C HIS A 873 -12.79 17.86 -2.58
N ASP A 874 -12.28 17.92 -3.80
CA ASP A 874 -13.01 18.27 -5.02
C ASP A 874 -12.37 17.55 -6.23
N LEU A 875 -13.13 17.43 -7.31
CA LEU A 875 -12.64 17.01 -8.62
C LEU A 875 -13.04 18.04 -9.66
N LEU A 876 -12.07 18.45 -10.47
CA LEU A 876 -12.30 19.31 -11.61
C LEU A 876 -12.06 18.59 -12.92
N THR A 877 -12.91 18.86 -13.90
CA THR A 877 -12.62 18.62 -15.32
C THR A 877 -12.24 19.94 -15.98
N VAL A 878 -11.14 19.97 -16.75
CA VAL A 878 -10.68 21.15 -17.49
C VAL A 878 -10.64 20.83 -18.98
N SER A 879 -11.50 21.46 -19.78
CA SER A 879 -11.50 21.33 -21.24
C SER A 879 -10.80 22.52 -21.90
N PRO A 880 -10.04 22.32 -22.99
CA PRO A 880 -9.75 23.38 -23.94
C PRO A 880 -11.05 23.96 -24.53
N VAL A 881 -11.09 25.27 -24.80
CA VAL A 881 -12.16 25.88 -25.62
C VAL A 881 -11.76 25.77 -27.09
N LEU A 882 -12.60 25.09 -27.88
CA LEU A 882 -12.52 25.07 -29.34
C LEU A 882 -13.20 26.34 -29.87
N GLU A 883 -12.59 27.01 -30.83
CA GLU A 883 -13.07 28.30 -31.35
C GLU A 883 -13.37 28.25 -32.85
N ALA A 884 -14.37 29.02 -33.27
CA ALA A 884 -14.81 29.16 -34.66
C ALA A 884 -15.48 30.53 -34.90
N CYS A 885 -15.69 30.89 -36.15
CA CYS A 885 -16.41 32.09 -36.56
C CYS A 885 -17.91 31.80 -36.79
N LEU A 886 -18.79 32.54 -36.12
CA LEU A 886 -20.23 32.54 -36.33
C LEU A 886 -20.68 33.96 -36.71
N ALA A 887 -21.20 34.14 -37.92
CA ALA A 887 -21.67 35.43 -38.45
C ALA A 887 -20.66 36.60 -38.31
N GLY A 888 -19.36 36.32 -38.38
CA GLY A 888 -18.28 37.32 -38.21
C GLY A 888 -17.86 37.57 -36.75
N SER A 889 -18.44 36.87 -35.78
CA SER A 889 -18.08 36.92 -34.36
C SER A 889 -17.40 35.63 -33.90
N GLN A 890 -16.49 35.73 -32.93
CA GLN A 890 -15.76 34.60 -32.36
C GLN A 890 -16.66 33.80 -31.40
N MET A 891 -16.91 32.53 -31.72
CA MET A 891 -17.64 31.57 -30.90
C MET A 891 -16.64 30.63 -30.20
N GLY A 892 -16.90 30.26 -28.95
CA GLY A 892 -16.12 29.27 -28.21
C GLY A 892 -17.01 28.18 -27.59
N VAL A 893 -16.60 26.92 -27.72
CA VAL A 893 -17.31 25.74 -27.18
C VAL A 893 -16.33 24.75 -26.56
N ALA A 894 -16.68 24.15 -25.41
CA ALA A 894 -15.81 23.21 -24.68
C ALA A 894 -16.62 22.08 -24.02
N PRO A 895 -16.42 20.80 -24.40
CA PRO A 895 -17.14 19.68 -23.79
C PRO A 895 -16.62 19.36 -22.39
N ILE A 896 -17.48 19.39 -21.37
CA ILE A 896 -17.11 19.03 -20.00
C ILE A 896 -17.31 17.54 -19.76
N GLY A 897 -18.42 16.95 -20.19
CA GLY A 897 -18.69 15.52 -20.01
C GLY A 897 -19.93 15.21 -19.17
N LEU A 898 -20.02 13.98 -18.65
CA LEU A 898 -21.17 13.48 -17.87
C LEU A 898 -21.05 13.87 -16.40
N ILE A 899 -21.70 14.94 -15.96
CA ILE A 899 -21.50 15.54 -14.62
C ILE A 899 -22.07 14.71 -13.47
N ASN A 900 -22.84 13.65 -13.75
CA ASN A 900 -23.16 12.61 -12.78
C ASN A 900 -21.94 11.77 -12.36
N MET A 901 -20.91 11.68 -13.21
CA MET A 901 -19.69 10.89 -12.98
C MET A 901 -18.59 11.75 -12.33
N LEU A 902 -17.80 11.17 -11.43
CA LEU A 902 -16.69 11.85 -10.75
C LEU A 902 -15.58 12.26 -11.74
N ASN A 903 -15.30 11.43 -12.76
CA ASN A 903 -14.51 11.85 -13.92
C ASN A 903 -15.43 12.16 -15.10
N ALA A 904 -16.16 13.28 -15.02
CA ALA A 904 -17.12 13.70 -16.04
C ALA A 904 -16.49 13.71 -17.45
N GLY A 905 -15.30 14.30 -17.58
CA GLY A 905 -14.56 14.42 -18.84
C GLY A 905 -14.06 13.10 -19.44
N GLY A 906 -14.00 12.02 -18.66
CA GLY A 906 -13.67 10.69 -19.17
C GLY A 906 -14.72 10.14 -20.14
N ALA A 907 -15.95 10.71 -20.11
CA ALA A 907 -17.00 10.38 -21.06
C ALA A 907 -16.73 10.90 -22.49
N VAL A 908 -15.85 11.89 -22.65
CA VAL A 908 -15.57 12.54 -23.95
C VAL A 908 -14.40 11.82 -24.64
N LEU A 909 -14.72 10.84 -25.49
CA LEU A 909 -13.72 10.09 -26.25
C LEU A 909 -13.07 10.95 -27.33
N LYS A 910 -13.85 11.83 -27.97
CA LYS A 910 -13.43 12.68 -29.09
C LYS A 910 -14.26 13.94 -29.18
N ALA A 911 -13.64 15.04 -29.59
CA ALA A 911 -14.32 16.31 -29.90
C ALA A 911 -13.72 16.93 -31.15
N GLN A 912 -14.56 17.37 -32.09
CA GLN A 912 -14.14 18.04 -33.33
C GLN A 912 -15.13 19.14 -33.70
N LEU A 913 -14.67 20.39 -33.67
CA LEU A 913 -15.39 21.54 -34.20
C LEU A 913 -15.05 21.71 -35.68
N THR A 914 -16.06 21.84 -36.54
CA THR A 914 -15.87 22.09 -37.98
C THR A 914 -16.73 23.27 -38.42
N GLU A 915 -16.10 24.27 -39.04
CA GLU A 915 -16.79 25.27 -39.84
C GLU A 915 -17.19 24.64 -41.17
N GLY A 916 -18.48 24.64 -41.51
CA GLY A 916 -18.94 23.97 -42.71
C GLY A 916 -20.33 24.40 -43.17
N GLY A 917 -20.53 24.31 -44.47
CA GLY A 917 -21.80 24.48 -45.17
C GLY A 917 -21.66 23.90 -46.57
N ASP A 918 -22.77 23.44 -47.15
CA ASP A 918 -22.80 23.07 -48.57
C ASP A 918 -22.48 24.29 -49.44
N LYS A 919 -21.99 24.07 -50.68
CA LYS A 919 -21.58 25.15 -51.60
C LYS A 919 -22.75 26.10 -51.91
N GLY A 920 -22.83 27.21 -51.17
CA GLY A 920 -23.88 28.23 -51.28
C GLY A 920 -24.61 28.55 -49.96
N ALA A 921 -24.42 27.75 -48.89
CA ALA A 921 -24.91 28.04 -47.56
C ALA A 921 -23.90 28.86 -46.73
N ALA A 922 -24.39 29.62 -45.74
CA ALA A 922 -23.52 30.19 -44.72
C ALA A 922 -22.90 29.07 -43.87
N ALA A 923 -21.62 29.18 -43.54
CA ALA A 923 -20.95 28.18 -42.71
C ALA A 923 -21.50 28.22 -41.27
N THR A 924 -21.98 27.09 -40.77
CA THR A 924 -22.50 26.92 -39.41
C THR A 924 -21.53 26.07 -38.60
N PRO A 925 -20.89 26.62 -37.55
CA PRO A 925 -19.99 25.84 -36.70
C PRO A 925 -20.72 24.61 -36.13
N THR A 926 -20.16 23.44 -36.38
CA THR A 926 -20.72 22.16 -35.94
C THR A 926 -19.70 21.42 -35.08
N LEU A 927 -20.02 21.24 -33.80
CA LEU A 927 -19.24 20.39 -32.89
C LEU A 927 -19.77 18.95 -32.97
N ARG A 928 -18.88 18.00 -33.31
CA ARG A 928 -19.13 16.56 -33.19
C ARG A 928 -18.42 16.03 -31.95
N LEU A 929 -19.13 15.24 -31.14
CA LEU A 929 -18.62 14.60 -29.94
C LEU A 929 -18.87 13.09 -30.01
N GLU A 930 -17.86 12.31 -29.62
CA GLU A 930 -18.00 10.88 -29.42
C GLU A 930 -17.97 10.59 -27.91
N LEU A 931 -19.01 9.93 -27.41
CA LEU A 931 -19.31 9.84 -25.97
C LEU A 931 -19.43 8.39 -25.50
N ARG A 932 -18.89 8.07 -24.30
CA ARG A 932 -19.13 6.80 -23.58
C ARG A 932 -19.83 7.08 -22.24
N GLY A 933 -20.80 6.23 -21.89
CA GLY A 933 -21.55 6.32 -20.62
C GLY A 933 -22.97 6.85 -20.79
N CYS A 934 -23.58 7.27 -19.67
CA CYS A 934 -24.93 7.82 -19.63
C CYS A 934 -25.15 8.82 -18.48
N GLY A 935 -26.18 9.64 -18.61
CA GLY A 935 -26.57 10.68 -17.66
C GLY A 935 -26.58 12.07 -18.29
N ARG A 936 -26.58 13.12 -17.46
CA ARG A 936 -26.66 14.50 -17.92
C ARG A 936 -25.28 15.00 -18.36
N PHE A 937 -25.17 15.37 -19.63
CA PHE A 937 -23.97 15.93 -20.23
C PHE A 937 -23.92 17.45 -20.01
N LEU A 938 -22.71 18.00 -19.90
CA LEU A 938 -22.44 19.44 -19.85
C LEU A 938 -21.39 19.82 -20.89
N LEU A 939 -21.60 20.97 -21.53
CA LEU A 939 -20.58 21.72 -22.26
C LEU A 939 -20.68 23.22 -21.94
N TYR A 940 -19.58 23.94 -22.14
CA TYR A 940 -19.60 25.39 -22.32
C TYR A 940 -19.86 25.71 -23.79
N ALA A 941 -20.72 26.70 -24.06
CA ALA A 941 -20.93 27.32 -25.36
C ALA A 941 -21.20 28.83 -25.18
N SER A 942 -20.40 29.66 -25.85
CA SER A 942 -20.51 31.13 -25.78
C SER A 942 -21.74 31.72 -26.47
N CYS A 943 -22.54 30.88 -27.14
CA CYS A 943 -23.82 31.23 -27.74
C CYS A 943 -24.76 30.02 -27.67
N ARG A 944 -26.07 30.26 -27.79
CA ARG A 944 -27.06 29.19 -27.69
C ARG A 944 -26.92 28.19 -28.84
N PRO A 945 -26.84 26.87 -28.57
CA PRO A 945 -26.96 25.86 -29.62
C PRO A 945 -28.29 25.98 -30.39
N ALA A 946 -28.22 26.00 -31.72
CA ALA A 946 -29.39 26.00 -32.60
C ALA A 946 -30.07 24.63 -32.65
N THR A 947 -29.28 23.54 -32.69
CA THR A 947 -29.77 22.17 -32.53
C THR A 947 -28.75 21.29 -31.82
N VAL A 948 -29.22 20.42 -30.92
CA VAL A 948 -28.45 19.30 -30.35
C VAL A 948 -29.08 18.00 -30.84
N LEU A 949 -28.27 17.16 -31.49
CA LEU A 949 -28.66 15.82 -31.95
C LEU A 949 -27.82 14.75 -31.24
N LEU A 950 -28.43 13.62 -30.90
CA LEU A 950 -27.77 12.42 -30.38
C LEU A 950 -28.14 11.22 -31.27
N ASP A 951 -27.13 10.52 -31.81
CA ASP A 951 -27.27 9.46 -32.82
C ASP A 951 -28.19 9.86 -34.01
N GLY A 952 -28.24 11.16 -34.33
CA GLY A 952 -29.03 11.74 -35.41
C GLY A 952 -30.46 12.18 -35.05
N GLN A 953 -30.96 11.84 -33.84
CA GLN A 953 -32.26 12.30 -33.33
C GLN A 953 -32.10 13.56 -32.46
N PRO A 954 -33.14 14.40 -32.27
CA PRO A 954 -33.10 15.47 -31.28
C PRO A 954 -32.77 14.93 -29.89
N ALA A 955 -31.85 15.57 -29.17
CA ALA A 955 -31.52 15.19 -27.80
C ALA A 955 -32.60 15.64 -26.80
N GLU A 956 -32.77 14.90 -25.72
CA GLU A 956 -33.62 15.27 -24.58
C GLU A 956 -32.84 16.12 -23.56
N GLY A 957 -33.53 16.80 -22.65
CA GLY A 957 -32.90 17.59 -21.59
C GLY A 957 -32.12 18.83 -22.08
N VAL A 958 -32.39 19.32 -23.30
CA VAL A 958 -31.62 20.41 -23.92
C VAL A 958 -31.90 21.75 -23.26
N GLU A 959 -30.93 22.23 -22.49
CA GLU A 959 -30.96 23.49 -21.75
C GLU A 959 -29.72 24.34 -22.07
N TRP A 960 -29.81 25.68 -22.01
CA TRP A 960 -28.67 26.59 -22.11
C TRP A 960 -28.89 27.83 -21.26
N GLU A 961 -27.86 28.23 -20.50
CA GLU A 961 -27.84 29.40 -19.64
C GLU A 961 -26.89 30.47 -20.19
N GLU A 962 -27.43 31.64 -20.54
CA GLU A 962 -26.68 32.73 -21.18
C GLU A 962 -25.57 33.33 -20.30
N GLN A 963 -25.74 33.33 -18.97
CA GLN A 963 -24.81 33.97 -18.04
C GLN A 963 -23.52 33.17 -17.82
N SER A 964 -23.61 31.84 -17.76
CA SER A 964 -22.46 30.94 -17.61
C SER A 964 -21.96 30.38 -18.96
N GLY A 965 -22.80 30.42 -20.00
CA GLY A 965 -22.62 29.68 -21.24
C GLY A 965 -22.75 28.17 -21.06
N ALA A 966 -23.27 27.67 -19.93
CA ALA A 966 -23.49 26.24 -19.72
C ALA A 966 -24.62 25.74 -20.64
N ALA A 967 -24.41 24.62 -21.30
CA ALA A 967 -25.43 23.89 -22.06
C ALA A 967 -25.45 22.42 -21.65
N TRP A 968 -26.65 21.86 -21.50
CA TRP A 968 -26.88 20.48 -21.10
C TRP A 968 -27.70 19.72 -22.14
N PHE A 969 -27.59 18.40 -22.10
CA PHE A 969 -28.52 17.44 -22.72
C PHE A 969 -28.35 16.08 -22.05
N ASP A 970 -29.36 15.22 -22.14
CA ASP A 970 -29.30 13.88 -21.54
C ASP A 970 -28.79 12.82 -22.53
N VAL A 971 -27.91 11.93 -22.03
CA VAL A 971 -27.33 10.82 -22.78
C VAL A 971 -27.89 9.51 -22.23
N PRO A 972 -28.91 8.90 -22.87
CA PRO A 972 -29.42 7.59 -22.49
C PRO A 972 -28.40 6.48 -22.75
N TRP A 973 -28.32 5.53 -21.81
CA TRP A 973 -27.44 4.37 -21.90
C TRP A 973 -27.63 3.59 -23.22
N ARG A 974 -26.52 3.13 -23.80
CA ARG A 974 -26.52 2.23 -24.94
C ARG A 974 -26.12 0.85 -24.43
N GLY A 975 -27.10 -0.03 -24.25
CA GLY A 975 -26.81 -1.42 -23.90
C GLY A 975 -26.24 -2.14 -25.11
N ASP A 976 -25.05 -2.73 -24.97
CA ASP A 976 -24.45 -3.55 -26.02
C ASP A 976 -25.33 -4.78 -26.28
N GLN A 977 -25.89 -4.86 -27.48
CA GLN A 977 -26.13 -6.16 -28.11
C GLN A 977 -24.97 -6.42 -29.07
N GLU A 978 -24.18 -7.44 -28.74
CA GLU A 978 -23.21 -8.15 -29.61
C GLU A 978 -21.91 -7.45 -30.04
N SER A 979 -21.68 -6.16 -29.78
CA SER A 979 -20.36 -5.52 -29.98
C SER A 979 -20.03 -4.49 -28.89
N GLY A 980 -18.82 -4.55 -28.34
CA GLY A 980 -18.46 -3.88 -27.10
C GLY A 980 -18.40 -2.34 -27.13
N ALA A 981 -18.79 -1.74 -26.00
CA ALA A 981 -18.64 -0.33 -25.64
C ALA A 981 -19.22 0.65 -26.67
N ALA A 982 -20.47 0.40 -27.11
CA ALA A 982 -21.11 1.19 -28.16
C ALA A 982 -21.20 2.69 -27.81
N SER A 983 -20.35 3.51 -28.44
CA SER A 983 -20.31 4.96 -28.24
C SER A 983 -21.57 5.66 -28.79
N ARG A 984 -21.83 6.87 -28.30
CA ARG A 984 -22.90 7.78 -28.76
C ARG A 984 -22.28 8.91 -29.56
N LEU A 985 -22.88 9.28 -30.69
CA LEU A 985 -22.47 10.44 -31.49
C LEU A 985 -23.39 11.62 -31.20
N ALA A 986 -22.87 12.64 -30.50
CA ALA A 986 -23.58 13.90 -30.34
C ALA A 986 -23.11 14.94 -31.39
N VAL A 987 -24.05 15.71 -31.92
CA VAL A 987 -23.80 16.77 -32.92
C VAL A 987 -24.51 18.05 -32.46
N VAL A 988 -23.72 19.07 -32.15
CA VAL A 988 -24.19 20.38 -31.71
C VAL A 988 -23.93 21.38 -32.84
N ARG A 989 -24.96 22.09 -33.30
CA ARG A 989 -24.87 23.14 -34.32
C ARG A 989 -25.16 24.51 -33.73
N PHE A 990 -24.46 25.52 -34.24
CA PHE A 990 -24.56 26.93 -33.86
C PHE A 990 -24.92 27.79 -35.07
#